data_AF-A0A9D9BKX1-F1
#
_entry.id   AF-A0A9D9BKX1-F1
#
_cell.length_a   1.000
_cell.length_b   1.000
_cell.length_c   1.000
_cell.angle_alpha   90.00
_cell.angle_beta   90.00
_cell.angle_gamma   90.00
#
_symmetry.space_group_name_H-M   'P 1'
#
loop_
_entity.id
_entity.type
_entity.pdbx_description
1 polymer ?
#
loop_
_entity_poly.entity_id
_entity_poly.type
_entity_poly.pdbx_seq_one_letter_code
_entity_poly.pdbx_strand_id
1 'polypeptide(L)'
;MTRLVLDCFFQPADTLEEARLEFTLTNTGSTTLKSFSLAYTALTRAGRGARLENAEKLNRIANFHEVTPAGKNELGPGESWSFAIIGLANPARHRLDGPKSGYVTAGGQILEVTCNDLQAPVDLDSGERRHIPDGKISVPLSIVPWPQSISVSSCSDDLIAYQVVATGADDIAAASKINALAKRLFPQSPHPFRFASSNRLQALAMEQDPELASDAYRLTFLDDTTRLAYGGTAGRDYGLTVLAQIVHGAYTEPRLYKLPLSGEIEDQPRFSWRGTHLDVSRHFRGPKDILRLLDLLAWARMNKFQWHLTDDEGWRLEIKSYPELTVSGARRGPGCRQVAQLGFASQVYQGYYTQDDVRDIVTHAASLNIDVLPEIDVPGHSTAVLKTYSYLEDQAEPPESYHSIQGYPNNALNPAMEETYAFLEKVFGEVADLFPCEFVHIGGDEVDTQSWLQSPKAQRLMQELELKDAMELQAHFMGRVRDILKRHGKKLAGWDEVSHGGGIDPDGVLLMAWQTQQVTRDLIAQGYDVVCTPGQKYYMDMAQASGWYEPGASWAGVSTPRDAYEFEATTGLDEGGVRQLKGVQACIWCEHMTHNDIFNYMVFPRLYAVAEAGWTNPDQKNWQRFAALTNLFPEL
;
A
#
# COMPACT_ATOMS: atom_id res chain seq x y z
N MET A 1 34.67 -13.63 8.96
CA MET A 1 33.51 -12.80 8.61
C MET A 1 33.96 -11.36 8.71
N THR A 2 34.15 -10.68 7.59
CA THR A 2 34.51 -9.25 7.58
C THR A 2 33.23 -8.47 7.82
N ARG A 3 33.12 -7.81 8.97
CA ARG A 3 31.90 -7.11 9.40
C ARG A 3 32.14 -5.61 9.25
N LEU A 4 31.67 -5.06 8.15
CA LEU A 4 31.73 -3.62 7.89
C LEU A 4 30.48 -2.98 8.52
N VAL A 5 30.65 -1.87 9.21
CA VAL A 5 29.55 -1.12 9.84
C VAL A 5 29.54 0.29 9.29
N LEU A 6 28.36 0.77 8.89
CA LEU A 6 28.16 2.14 8.42
C LEU A 6 27.27 2.89 9.41
N ASP A 7 27.86 3.88 10.06
CA ASP A 7 27.15 4.88 10.83
C ASP A 7 26.80 6.07 9.92
N CYS A 8 25.64 6.68 10.13
CA CYS A 8 25.20 7.85 9.39
C CYS A 8 24.56 8.88 10.33
N PHE A 9 24.94 10.14 10.15
CA PHE A 9 24.46 11.27 10.94
C PHE A 9 23.97 12.39 10.01
N PHE A 10 22.77 12.90 10.26
CA PHE A 10 22.19 14.02 9.53
C PHE A 10 22.50 15.35 10.22
N GLN A 11 23.07 16.29 9.48
CA GLN A 11 23.19 17.68 9.92
C GLN A 11 22.23 18.56 9.10
N PRO A 12 21.17 19.10 9.74
CA PRO A 12 20.25 20.02 9.06
C PRO A 12 20.95 21.35 8.75
N ALA A 13 20.42 22.04 7.75
CA ALA A 13 20.75 23.44 7.45
C ALA A 13 19.48 24.16 6.99
N ASP A 14 19.57 25.49 6.83
CA ASP A 14 18.45 26.33 6.38
C ASP A 14 17.99 25.97 4.96
N THR A 15 18.90 25.44 4.13
CA THR A 15 18.59 24.97 2.78
C THR A 15 19.12 23.58 2.54
N LEU A 16 18.54 22.87 1.56
CA LEU A 16 18.96 21.51 1.23
C LEU A 16 20.38 21.47 0.64
N GLU A 17 20.82 22.54 -0.04
CA GLU A 17 22.15 22.69 -0.64
C GLU A 17 23.28 22.70 0.41
N GLU A 18 22.97 23.12 1.65
CA GLU A 18 23.91 23.18 2.77
C GLU A 18 23.68 22.07 3.80
N ALA A 19 22.53 21.39 3.76
CA ALA A 19 22.29 20.21 4.59
C ALA A 19 23.24 19.09 4.19
N ARG A 20 23.65 18.25 5.15
CA ARG A 20 24.63 17.19 4.89
C ARG A 20 24.35 15.89 5.62
N LEU A 21 24.78 14.81 5.00
CA LEU A 21 24.89 13.48 5.60
C LEU A 21 26.36 13.18 5.85
N GLU A 22 26.68 12.81 7.09
CA GLU A 22 28.00 12.37 7.51
C GLU A 22 27.98 10.87 7.72
N PHE A 23 29.01 10.20 7.22
CA PHE A 23 29.11 8.76 7.23
C PHE A 23 30.42 8.34 7.88
N THR A 24 30.39 7.21 8.58
CA THR A 24 31.61 6.54 9.06
C THR A 24 31.52 5.06 8.76
N LEU A 25 32.34 4.59 7.81
CA LEU A 25 32.49 3.17 7.51
C LEU A 25 33.62 2.60 8.36
N THR A 26 33.30 1.66 9.24
CA THR A 26 34.28 1.02 10.15
C THR A 26 34.52 -0.43 9.76
N ASN A 27 35.79 -0.82 9.64
CA ASN A 27 36.18 -2.21 9.41
C ASN A 27 36.33 -2.96 10.73
N THR A 28 35.29 -3.69 11.15
CA THR A 28 35.35 -4.54 12.36
C THR A 28 35.86 -5.96 12.08
N GLY A 29 36.28 -6.23 10.84
CA GLY A 29 36.88 -7.49 10.42
C GLY A 29 38.38 -7.57 10.70
N SER A 30 39.01 -8.63 10.18
CA SER A 30 40.45 -8.91 10.36
C SER A 30 41.29 -8.67 9.09
N THR A 31 40.66 -8.26 7.98
CA THR A 31 41.32 -8.09 6.68
C THR A 31 41.26 -6.64 6.23
N THR A 32 42.39 -6.09 5.76
CA THR A 32 42.46 -4.75 5.18
C THR A 32 41.73 -4.70 3.84
N LEU A 33 40.79 -3.77 3.69
CA LEU A 33 40.20 -3.44 2.40
C LEU A 33 41.20 -2.63 1.58
N LYS A 34 41.26 -2.87 0.27
CA LYS A 34 42.09 -2.12 -0.68
C LYS A 34 41.27 -1.79 -1.91
N SER A 35 41.43 -0.57 -2.43
CA SER A 35 40.78 -0.10 -3.66
C SER A 35 39.28 -0.37 -3.64
N PHE A 36 38.58 0.13 -2.63
CA PHE A 36 37.19 -0.16 -2.37
C PHE A 36 36.22 0.96 -2.79
N SER A 37 34.97 0.61 -3.05
CA SER A 37 33.81 1.52 -3.15
C SER A 37 32.73 1.11 -2.14
N LEU A 38 31.97 2.06 -1.62
CA LEU A 38 30.81 1.83 -0.76
C LEU A 38 29.55 2.11 -1.57
N ALA A 39 28.68 1.11 -1.71
CA ALA A 39 27.34 1.27 -2.25
C ALA A 39 26.30 1.14 -1.13
N TYR A 40 25.26 1.97 -1.15
CA TYR A 40 24.16 1.92 -0.20
C TYR A 40 22.84 2.43 -0.80
N THR A 41 21.72 2.05 -0.18
CA THR A 41 20.39 2.55 -0.53
C THR A 41 19.85 3.43 0.60
N ALA A 42 19.38 4.63 0.31
CA ALA A 42 18.80 5.55 1.30
C ALA A 42 17.69 6.40 0.66
N LEU A 43 16.71 6.82 1.45
CA LEU A 43 15.63 7.72 0.99
C LEU A 43 16.06 9.19 1.02
N THR A 44 16.93 9.57 1.96
CA THR A 44 17.64 10.84 1.90
C THR A 44 18.73 10.73 0.84
N ARG A 45 18.53 11.46 -0.26
CA ARG A 45 19.38 11.37 -1.45
C ARG A 45 20.36 12.54 -1.52
N ALA A 46 21.53 12.29 -2.09
CA ALA A 46 22.40 13.37 -2.54
C ALA A 46 21.70 14.20 -3.62
N GLY A 47 21.80 15.53 -3.56
CA GLY A 47 21.29 16.45 -4.57
C GLY A 47 22.13 16.44 -5.86
N ARG A 48 21.58 17.00 -6.95
CA ARG A 48 22.40 17.28 -8.14
C ARG A 48 23.46 18.32 -7.79
N GLY A 49 24.72 18.03 -8.10
CA GLY A 49 25.84 18.90 -7.73
C GLY A 49 26.25 18.82 -6.26
N ALA A 50 25.81 17.77 -5.54
CA ALA A 50 26.27 17.51 -4.18
C ALA A 50 27.81 17.54 -4.10
N ARG A 51 28.31 18.19 -3.05
CA ARG A 51 29.74 18.28 -2.73
C ARG A 51 30.14 17.13 -1.83
N LEU A 52 31.37 16.66 -1.99
CA LEU A 52 31.92 15.55 -1.21
C LEU A 52 33.08 16.04 -0.33
N GLU A 53 33.14 15.53 0.89
CA GLU A 53 34.31 15.63 1.77
C GLU A 53 34.89 14.24 2.01
N ASN A 54 36.22 14.07 1.90
CA ASN A 54 36.92 12.78 2.02
C ASN A 54 36.42 11.66 1.10
N ALA A 55 35.69 12.01 0.04
CA ALA A 55 35.26 11.15 -1.04
C ALA A 55 35.52 11.85 -2.38
N GLU A 56 35.78 11.09 -3.45
CA GLU A 56 36.15 11.66 -4.76
C GLU A 56 35.11 11.44 -5.86
N LYS A 57 34.27 10.42 -5.75
CA LYS A 57 33.21 10.13 -6.73
C LYS A 57 31.93 9.75 -6.01
N LEU A 58 30.82 10.18 -6.60
CA LEU A 58 29.48 9.82 -6.21
C LEU A 58 28.72 9.46 -7.49
N ASN A 59 28.19 8.24 -7.54
CA ASN A 59 27.18 7.83 -8.51
C ASN A 59 25.85 7.70 -7.78
N ARG A 60 24.77 8.20 -8.38
CA ARG A 60 23.42 8.14 -7.80
C ARG A 60 22.40 7.78 -8.86
N ILE A 61 21.58 6.77 -8.57
CA ILE A 61 20.39 6.45 -9.37
C ILE A 61 19.23 6.27 -8.39
N ALA A 62 18.29 7.22 -8.38
CA ALA A 62 17.22 7.27 -7.39
C ALA A 62 17.74 7.13 -5.95
N ASN A 63 17.38 6.06 -5.24
CA ASN A 63 17.77 5.81 -3.84
C ASN A 63 19.12 5.10 -3.70
N PHE A 64 19.72 4.64 -4.81
CA PHE A 64 21.06 4.02 -4.83
C PHE A 64 22.16 5.07 -4.86
N HIS A 65 23.17 4.89 -4.03
CA HIS A 65 24.38 5.70 -3.98
C HIS A 65 25.61 4.80 -4.01
N GLU A 66 26.63 5.19 -4.77
CA GLU A 66 27.95 4.58 -4.72
C GLU A 66 29.02 5.67 -4.56
N VAL A 67 29.88 5.52 -3.56
CA VAL A 67 30.89 6.51 -3.16
C VAL A 67 32.27 5.86 -3.09
N THR A 68 33.29 6.57 -3.57
CA THR A 68 34.70 6.13 -3.45
C THR A 68 35.52 7.04 -2.53
N PRO A 69 36.36 6.48 -1.64
CA PRO A 69 37.25 7.26 -0.79
C PRO A 69 38.21 8.15 -1.58
N ALA A 70 38.44 9.36 -1.07
CA ALA A 70 39.52 10.22 -1.57
C ALA A 70 40.88 9.78 -0.99
N GLY A 71 41.94 9.75 -1.80
CA GLY A 71 43.30 9.51 -1.33
C GLY A 71 43.61 8.03 -1.03
N LYS A 72 44.06 7.71 0.19
CA LYS A 72 44.50 6.34 0.55
C LYS A 72 43.28 5.42 0.64
N ASN A 73 43.02 4.69 -0.43
CA ASN A 73 41.92 3.73 -0.54
C ASN A 73 42.28 2.38 0.11
N GLU A 74 42.67 2.42 1.39
CA GLU A 74 42.86 1.23 2.22
C GLU A 74 42.15 1.43 3.57
N LEU A 75 41.50 0.39 4.09
CA LEU A 75 40.84 0.41 5.40
C LEU A 75 41.21 -0.84 6.19
N GLY A 76 42.14 -0.71 7.13
CA GLY A 76 42.64 -1.78 7.98
C GLY A 76 41.66 -2.21 9.08
N PRO A 77 41.93 -3.34 9.76
CA PRO A 77 41.15 -3.77 10.92
C PRO A 77 41.09 -2.71 12.02
N GLY A 78 39.88 -2.35 12.46
CA GLY A 78 39.62 -1.32 13.46
C GLY A 78 39.75 0.12 12.97
N GLU A 79 40.10 0.33 11.70
CA GLU A 79 40.13 1.66 11.09
C GLU A 79 38.74 2.07 10.58
N SER A 80 38.52 3.38 10.51
CA SER A 80 37.30 3.98 9.97
C SER A 80 37.61 4.98 8.87
N TRP A 81 36.75 5.04 7.87
CA TRP A 81 36.73 6.08 6.85
C TRP A 81 35.48 6.94 7.03
N SER A 82 35.69 8.21 7.35
CA SER A 82 34.61 9.19 7.49
C SER A 82 34.57 10.14 6.29
N PHE A 83 33.37 10.32 5.73
CA PHE A 83 33.12 11.18 4.59
C PHE A 83 31.77 11.89 4.75
N ALA A 84 31.53 12.91 3.94
CA ALA A 84 30.24 13.60 3.93
C ALA A 84 29.76 13.93 2.53
N ILE A 85 28.44 13.98 2.40
CA ILE A 85 27.71 14.44 1.23
C ILE A 85 26.95 15.71 1.63
N ILE A 86 27.25 16.82 0.98
CA ILE A 86 26.67 18.14 1.25
C ILE A 86 25.85 18.57 0.04
N GLY A 87 24.62 19.01 0.28
CA GLY A 87 23.65 19.24 -0.78
C GLY A 87 22.79 17.99 -0.98
N LEU A 88 21.63 17.97 -0.34
CA LEU A 88 20.67 16.86 -0.39
C LEU A 88 19.53 17.17 -1.36
N ALA A 89 18.91 16.15 -1.93
CA ALA A 89 17.73 16.32 -2.78
C ALA A 89 16.44 16.47 -1.95
N ASN A 90 16.47 15.97 -0.71
CA ASN A 90 15.34 15.97 0.21
C ASN A 90 15.85 15.95 1.65
N PRO A 91 15.10 16.51 2.62
CA PRO A 91 15.49 16.47 4.02
C PRO A 91 15.32 15.06 4.59
N ALA A 92 16.11 14.72 5.61
CA ALA A 92 15.81 13.60 6.49
C ALA A 92 14.82 14.04 7.57
N ARG A 93 13.85 13.19 7.87
CA ARG A 93 12.79 13.46 8.85
C ARG A 93 12.76 12.40 9.95
N HIS A 94 13.16 11.18 9.62
CA HIS A 94 13.11 10.04 10.51
C HIS A 94 14.36 9.18 10.40
N ARG A 95 14.59 8.35 11.43
CA ARG A 95 15.73 7.42 11.52
C ARG A 95 15.87 6.47 10.32
N LEU A 96 14.75 6.16 9.64
CA LEU A 96 14.70 5.22 8.52
C LEU A 96 14.93 5.87 7.14
N ASP A 97 15.17 7.18 7.08
CA ASP A 97 15.46 7.87 5.82
C ASP A 97 16.91 7.69 5.38
N GLY A 98 17.82 7.34 6.29
CA GLY A 98 19.22 7.04 5.98
C GLY A 98 19.44 5.69 5.30
N PRO A 99 20.70 5.19 5.32
CA PRO A 99 21.06 3.92 4.70
C PRO A 99 20.26 2.73 5.24
N LYS A 100 19.46 2.11 4.38
CA LYS A 100 18.68 0.89 4.69
C LYS A 100 19.51 -0.39 4.54
N SER A 101 20.49 -0.37 3.64
CA SER A 101 21.40 -1.48 3.36
C SER A 101 22.59 -0.99 2.54
N GLY A 102 23.70 -1.72 2.58
CA GLY A 102 24.87 -1.39 1.78
C GLY A 102 25.83 -2.54 1.60
N TYR A 103 26.80 -2.34 0.71
CA TYR A 103 27.92 -3.24 0.50
C TYR A 103 29.17 -2.47 0.09
N VAL A 104 30.32 -3.08 0.31
CA VAL A 104 31.59 -2.64 -0.23
C VAL A 104 32.03 -3.54 -1.38
N THR A 105 32.45 -2.94 -2.48
CA THR A 105 33.19 -3.67 -3.52
C THR A 105 34.67 -3.55 -3.25
N ALA A 106 35.37 -4.66 -3.02
CA ALA A 106 36.83 -4.68 -2.86
C ALA A 106 37.44 -5.93 -3.49
N GLY A 107 38.44 -5.77 -4.36
CA GLY A 107 39.10 -6.91 -5.02
C GLY A 107 38.14 -7.81 -5.84
N GLY A 108 37.07 -7.23 -6.39
CA GLY A 108 36.03 -7.97 -7.12
C GLY A 108 35.02 -8.72 -6.23
N GLN A 109 35.11 -8.58 -4.91
CA GLN A 109 34.16 -9.16 -3.96
C GLN A 109 33.15 -8.12 -3.49
N ILE A 110 31.93 -8.59 -3.22
CA ILE A 110 30.87 -7.83 -2.55
C ILE A 110 30.89 -8.24 -1.08
N LEU A 111 31.12 -7.25 -0.21
CA LEU A 111 31.16 -7.42 1.23
C LEU A 111 29.98 -6.66 1.83
N GLU A 112 29.07 -7.38 2.47
CA GLU A 112 27.90 -6.76 3.11
C GLU A 112 28.32 -5.77 4.20
N VAL A 113 27.57 -4.67 4.29
CA VAL A 113 27.72 -3.63 5.29
C VAL A 113 26.48 -3.60 6.17
N THR A 114 26.68 -3.70 7.48
CA THR A 114 25.61 -3.43 8.46
C THR A 114 25.41 -1.93 8.57
N CYS A 115 24.25 -1.43 8.16
CA CYS A 115 23.89 -0.02 8.28
C CYS A 115 23.17 0.21 9.61
N ASN A 116 23.66 1.16 10.40
CA ASN A 116 22.93 1.65 11.56
C ASN A 116 21.90 2.71 11.12
N ASP A 117 20.87 2.90 11.94
CA ASP A 117 19.85 3.93 11.72
C ASP A 117 20.46 5.33 11.63
N LEU A 118 19.80 6.20 10.86
CA LEU A 118 20.19 7.59 10.76
C LEU A 118 20.03 8.29 12.11
N GLN A 119 21.09 8.90 12.59
CA GLN A 119 21.07 9.75 13.77
C GLN A 119 20.90 11.23 13.38
N ALA A 120 20.36 12.01 14.30
CA ALA A 120 20.23 13.46 14.18
C ALA A 120 20.64 14.15 15.49
N PRO A 121 20.90 15.47 15.46
CA PRO A 121 21.05 16.30 16.65
C PRO A 121 19.90 16.11 17.65
N VAL A 122 20.22 16.20 18.95
CA VAL A 122 19.29 15.91 20.06
C VAL A 122 18.03 16.78 20.02
N ASP A 123 18.12 18.00 19.48
CA ASP A 123 16.99 18.91 19.30
C ASP A 123 15.95 18.37 18.30
N LEU A 124 16.39 17.64 17.25
CA LEU A 124 15.49 16.94 16.33
C LEU A 124 14.93 15.64 16.91
N ASP A 125 15.55 15.09 17.95
CA ASP A 125 15.17 13.83 18.60
C ASP A 125 14.05 13.97 19.66
N SER A 126 13.34 15.10 19.67
CA SER A 126 12.43 15.50 20.76
C SER A 126 10.93 15.30 20.49
N GLY A 127 10.55 14.79 19.31
CA GLY A 127 9.15 14.67 18.90
C GLY A 127 8.37 13.54 19.60
N GLU A 128 7.06 13.52 19.36
CA GLU A 128 6.15 12.54 19.95
C GLU A 128 6.36 11.14 19.36
N ARG A 129 6.02 10.10 20.12
CA ARG A 129 5.96 8.72 19.63
C ARG A 129 4.51 8.28 19.47
N ARG A 130 4.28 7.29 18.60
CA ARG A 130 2.96 6.68 18.42
C ARG A 130 2.39 6.29 19.78
N HIS A 131 1.14 6.71 20.01
CA HIS A 131 0.40 6.37 21.22
C HIS A 131 -1.06 6.02 20.89
N ILE A 132 -1.53 4.92 21.44
CA ILE A 132 -2.93 4.49 21.39
C ILE A 132 -3.35 4.26 22.85
N PRO A 133 -4.40 4.94 23.36
CA PRO A 133 -4.86 4.72 24.72
C PRO A 133 -5.54 3.35 24.86
N ASP A 134 -5.62 2.81 26.07
CA ASP A 134 -6.34 1.54 26.35
C ASP A 134 -7.81 1.55 25.91
N GLY A 135 -8.41 2.75 25.76
CA GLY A 135 -9.78 2.92 25.32
C GLY A 135 -10.82 2.59 26.40
N LYS A 136 -12.10 2.66 26.00
CA LYS A 136 -13.26 2.37 26.86
C LYS A 136 -14.40 1.79 26.01
N ILE A 137 -15.07 0.77 26.52
CA ILE A 137 -16.25 0.18 25.91
C ILE A 137 -17.49 0.46 26.78
N SER A 138 -18.61 0.76 26.15
CA SER A 138 -19.93 0.91 26.79
C SER A 138 -20.84 -0.28 26.53
N VAL A 139 -20.65 -0.95 25.39
CA VAL A 139 -21.33 -2.17 24.99
C VAL A 139 -20.29 -3.28 24.97
N PRO A 140 -20.49 -4.42 25.65
CA PRO A 140 -19.47 -5.45 25.86
C PRO A 140 -19.31 -6.36 24.62
N LEU A 141 -19.14 -5.76 23.44
CA LEU A 141 -19.02 -6.45 22.17
C LEU A 141 -17.76 -6.00 21.43
N SER A 142 -17.10 -6.95 20.81
CA SER A 142 -15.91 -6.73 19.99
C SER A 142 -16.33 -6.75 18.52
N ILE A 143 -16.57 -5.57 17.95
CA ILE A 143 -17.03 -5.43 16.56
C ILE A 143 -16.26 -4.31 15.87
N VAL A 144 -15.68 -4.61 14.72
CA VAL A 144 -15.01 -3.64 13.84
C VAL A 144 -15.28 -3.99 12.37
N PRO A 145 -15.70 -3.06 11.52
CA PRO A 145 -16.29 -1.75 11.82
C PRO A 145 -17.49 -1.81 12.76
N TRP A 146 -17.88 -0.69 13.38
CA TRP A 146 -19.10 -0.63 14.19
C TRP A 146 -20.38 -0.61 13.34
N PRO A 147 -21.47 -1.26 13.77
CA PRO A 147 -22.71 -1.24 13.02
C PRO A 147 -23.43 0.11 13.03
N GLN A 148 -24.33 0.32 12.06
CA GLN A 148 -25.17 1.53 11.98
C GLN A 148 -26.13 1.66 13.15
N SER A 149 -26.70 0.54 13.61
CA SER A 149 -27.64 0.50 14.74
C SER A 149 -27.32 -0.69 15.63
N ILE A 150 -27.28 -0.44 16.94
CA ILE A 150 -27.05 -1.47 17.94
C ILE A 150 -27.81 -1.16 19.23
N SER A 151 -28.57 -2.15 19.70
CA SER A 151 -29.30 -2.09 20.96
C SER A 151 -29.22 -3.45 21.62
N VAL A 152 -28.19 -3.67 22.43
CA VAL A 152 -28.02 -4.91 23.21
C VAL A 152 -28.36 -4.63 24.67
N SER A 153 -29.32 -5.39 25.19
CA SER A 153 -29.89 -5.18 26.53
C SER A 153 -29.38 -6.19 27.56
N SER A 154 -28.91 -7.36 27.13
CA SER A 154 -28.28 -8.35 28.01
C SER A 154 -27.26 -9.22 27.27
N CYS A 155 -26.34 -9.82 28.02
CA CYS A 155 -25.29 -10.70 27.52
C CYS A 155 -25.09 -11.91 28.43
N SER A 156 -24.43 -12.94 27.91
CA SER A 156 -24.08 -14.17 28.64
C SER A 156 -22.58 -14.27 28.92
N ASP A 157 -22.27 -14.80 30.10
CA ASP A 157 -20.92 -15.23 30.49
C ASP A 157 -20.63 -16.70 30.14
N ASP A 158 -21.68 -17.51 29.91
CA ASP A 158 -21.58 -18.97 29.81
C ASP A 158 -21.44 -19.48 28.37
N LEU A 159 -22.01 -18.73 27.42
CA LEU A 159 -21.99 -19.05 26.00
C LEU A 159 -20.61 -18.82 25.39
N ILE A 160 -20.20 -19.72 24.49
CA ILE A 160 -18.85 -19.69 23.89
C ILE A 160 -18.84 -19.62 22.36
N ALA A 161 -19.97 -19.92 21.70
CA ALA A 161 -20.09 -19.97 20.24
C ALA A 161 -21.58 -20.11 19.84
N TYR A 162 -21.83 -20.17 18.53
CA TYR A 162 -23.15 -20.37 17.94
C TYR A 162 -23.31 -21.78 17.37
N GLN A 163 -24.48 -22.38 17.56
CA GLN A 163 -24.90 -23.59 16.87
C GLN A 163 -25.76 -23.20 15.66
N VAL A 164 -25.31 -23.53 14.45
CA VAL A 164 -26.12 -23.34 13.24
C VAL A 164 -27.28 -24.35 13.26
N VAL A 165 -28.53 -23.86 13.34
CA VAL A 165 -29.73 -24.70 13.46
C VAL A 165 -30.62 -24.60 12.22
N ALA A 166 -31.14 -25.75 11.77
CA ALA A 166 -32.21 -25.84 10.78
C ALA A 166 -31.97 -25.03 9.48
N THR A 167 -30.77 -25.12 8.91
CA THR A 167 -30.39 -24.33 7.73
C THR A 167 -30.14 -25.17 6.48
N GLY A 168 -30.20 -24.53 5.30
CA GLY A 168 -29.85 -25.15 4.02
C GLY A 168 -28.35 -25.40 3.88
N ALA A 169 -27.95 -26.17 2.86
CA ALA A 169 -26.53 -26.49 2.61
C ALA A 169 -25.66 -25.22 2.44
N ASP A 170 -26.22 -24.16 1.85
CA ASP A 170 -25.51 -22.90 1.60
C ASP A 170 -25.16 -22.15 2.89
N ASP A 171 -26.02 -22.21 3.90
CA ASP A 171 -25.79 -21.57 5.20
C ASP A 171 -24.73 -22.33 6.02
N ILE A 172 -24.74 -23.67 5.94
CA ILE A 172 -23.66 -24.50 6.51
C ILE A 172 -22.33 -24.16 5.84
N ALA A 173 -22.32 -24.00 4.52
CA ALA A 173 -21.14 -23.61 3.77
C ALA A 173 -20.65 -22.21 4.15
N ALA A 174 -21.56 -21.23 4.31
CA ALA A 174 -21.21 -19.88 4.73
C ALA A 174 -20.62 -19.85 6.15
N ALA A 175 -21.25 -20.51 7.12
CA ALA A 175 -20.70 -20.64 8.47
C ALA A 175 -19.35 -21.37 8.49
N SER A 176 -19.17 -22.39 7.65
CA SER A 176 -17.89 -23.10 7.49
C SER A 176 -16.80 -22.21 6.89
N LYS A 177 -17.17 -21.35 5.93
CA LYS A 177 -16.28 -20.35 5.34
C LYS A 177 -15.75 -19.39 6.39
N ILE A 178 -16.62 -18.84 7.24
CA ILE A 178 -16.20 -17.93 8.31
C ILE A 178 -15.42 -18.66 9.40
N ASN A 179 -15.74 -19.92 9.71
CA ASN A 179 -14.90 -20.76 10.56
C ASN A 179 -13.48 -20.93 10.01
N ALA A 180 -13.32 -21.10 8.69
CA ALA A 180 -12.02 -21.22 8.05
C ALA A 180 -11.25 -19.90 8.08
N LEU A 181 -11.92 -18.77 7.82
CA LEU A 181 -11.36 -17.44 7.97
C LEU A 181 -10.85 -17.20 9.41
N ALA A 182 -11.71 -17.39 10.40
CA ALA A 182 -11.37 -17.22 11.81
C ALA A 182 -10.21 -18.14 12.24
N LYS A 183 -10.11 -19.35 11.69
CA LYS A 183 -8.99 -20.27 11.97
C LYS A 183 -7.66 -19.79 11.39
N ARG A 184 -7.66 -19.23 10.17
CA ARG A 184 -6.46 -18.64 9.56
C ARG A 184 -6.01 -17.39 10.33
N LEU A 185 -6.95 -16.59 10.79
CA LEU A 185 -6.69 -15.38 11.58
C LEU A 185 -6.22 -15.68 13.00
N PHE A 186 -6.90 -16.59 13.69
CA PHE A 186 -6.75 -16.87 15.11
C PHE A 186 -6.69 -18.38 15.36
N PRO A 187 -5.57 -19.04 15.07
CA PRO A 187 -5.47 -20.50 15.14
C PRO A 187 -5.71 -21.07 16.55
N GLN A 188 -5.59 -20.25 17.60
CA GLN A 188 -5.83 -20.63 18.99
C GLN A 188 -7.28 -20.43 19.46
N SER A 189 -8.06 -19.60 18.77
CA SER A 189 -9.45 -19.35 19.14
C SER A 189 -10.36 -20.52 18.76
N PRO A 190 -11.43 -20.78 19.53
CA PRO A 190 -12.45 -21.75 19.15
C PRO A 190 -13.18 -21.27 17.88
N HIS A 191 -13.62 -22.22 17.06
CA HIS A 191 -14.48 -21.89 15.93
C HIS A 191 -15.81 -21.28 16.41
N PRO A 192 -16.25 -20.16 15.79
CA PRO A 192 -17.48 -19.45 16.18
C PRO A 192 -18.76 -20.21 15.86
N PHE A 193 -18.74 -21.14 14.90
CA PHE A 193 -19.94 -21.88 14.49
C PHE A 193 -19.77 -23.39 14.63
N ARG A 194 -20.81 -24.05 15.16
CA ARG A 194 -20.89 -25.51 15.36
C ARG A 194 -22.16 -26.07 14.72
N PHE A 195 -22.13 -27.35 14.35
CA PHE A 195 -23.25 -28.04 13.72
C PHE A 195 -23.90 -29.11 14.62
N ALA A 196 -23.29 -29.37 15.77
CA ALA A 196 -23.82 -30.25 16.81
C ALA A 196 -24.30 -29.41 18.01
N SER A 197 -25.28 -29.92 18.75
CA SER A 197 -25.82 -29.24 19.92
C SER A 197 -24.92 -29.39 21.15
N SER A 198 -24.91 -28.35 21.99
CA SER A 198 -24.27 -28.32 23.30
C SER A 198 -24.89 -27.22 24.16
N ASN A 199 -24.88 -27.40 25.48
CA ASN A 199 -25.48 -26.46 26.45
C ASN A 199 -24.77 -25.10 26.59
N ARG A 200 -23.67 -24.88 25.86
CA ARG A 200 -22.87 -23.64 25.85
C ARG A 200 -22.91 -22.93 24.49
N LEU A 201 -23.83 -23.34 23.62
CA LEU A 201 -24.02 -22.78 22.29
C LEU A 201 -25.36 -22.09 22.22
N GLN A 202 -25.40 -20.92 21.58
CA GLN A 202 -26.64 -20.24 21.24
C GLN A 202 -27.11 -20.71 19.87
N ALA A 203 -28.40 -21.01 19.71
CA ALA A 203 -28.93 -21.39 18.40
C ALA A 203 -28.79 -20.21 17.42
N LEU A 204 -28.39 -20.47 16.17
CA LEU A 204 -28.29 -19.49 15.09
C LEU A 204 -29.15 -19.95 13.93
N ALA A 205 -30.25 -19.22 13.69
CA ALA A 205 -31.09 -19.37 12.52
C ALA A 205 -30.74 -18.29 11.49
N MET A 206 -30.72 -18.66 10.22
CA MET A 206 -30.41 -17.76 9.11
C MET A 206 -31.60 -17.72 8.14
N GLU A 207 -31.95 -16.53 7.68
CA GLU A 207 -33.02 -16.34 6.70
C GLU A 207 -32.67 -15.22 5.73
N GLN A 208 -32.98 -15.42 4.44
CA GLN A 208 -32.84 -14.34 3.47
C GLN A 208 -34.07 -13.43 3.57
N ASP A 209 -33.83 -12.13 3.67
CA ASP A 209 -34.85 -11.09 3.68
C ASP A 209 -34.67 -10.20 2.44
N PRO A 210 -35.56 -10.30 1.43
CA PRO A 210 -35.44 -9.54 0.19
C PRO A 210 -35.70 -8.04 0.36
N GLU A 211 -36.19 -7.58 1.53
CA GLU A 211 -36.34 -6.16 1.83
C GLU A 211 -35.00 -5.50 2.22
N LEU A 212 -34.00 -6.29 2.60
CA LEU A 212 -32.64 -5.82 2.88
C LEU A 212 -31.82 -5.68 1.60
N ALA A 213 -30.95 -4.67 1.55
CA ALA A 213 -29.95 -4.54 0.49
C ALA A 213 -29.01 -5.76 0.48
N SER A 214 -28.38 -6.05 -0.68
CA SER A 214 -27.59 -7.27 -0.88
C SER A 214 -26.42 -7.48 0.09
N ASP A 215 -25.89 -6.39 0.64
CA ASP A 215 -24.80 -6.32 1.62
C ASP A 215 -25.26 -5.91 3.03
N ALA A 216 -26.57 -5.77 3.24
CA ALA A 216 -27.18 -5.49 4.54
C ALA A 216 -27.58 -6.77 5.28
N TYR A 217 -27.61 -6.67 6.61
CA TYR A 217 -28.08 -7.73 7.48
C TYR A 217 -28.68 -7.19 8.78
N ARG A 218 -29.44 -8.04 9.46
CA ARG A 218 -30.01 -7.80 10.79
C ARG A 218 -29.75 -9.01 11.68
N LEU A 219 -29.22 -8.77 12.87
CA LEU A 219 -29.05 -9.76 13.93
C LEU A 219 -30.05 -9.48 15.05
N THR A 220 -30.94 -10.42 15.33
CA THR A 220 -31.88 -10.34 16.45
C THR A 220 -31.52 -11.39 17.50
N PHE A 221 -31.25 -10.97 18.73
CA PHE A 221 -30.92 -11.84 19.85
C PHE A 221 -32.18 -12.08 20.71
N LEU A 222 -32.56 -13.34 20.85
CA LEU A 222 -33.80 -13.82 21.47
C LEU A 222 -33.48 -14.91 22.50
N ASP A 223 -32.88 -14.57 23.64
CA ASP A 223 -32.51 -15.41 24.80
C ASP A 223 -31.83 -16.77 24.45
N ASP A 224 -32.54 -17.72 23.86
CA ASP A 224 -32.04 -19.02 23.40
C ASP A 224 -31.55 -19.04 21.94
N THR A 225 -31.93 -18.05 21.13
CA THR A 225 -31.72 -18.04 19.68
C THR A 225 -31.22 -16.69 19.19
N THR A 226 -30.29 -16.71 18.24
CA THR A 226 -29.91 -15.57 17.39
C THR A 226 -30.47 -15.79 16.00
N ARG A 227 -31.10 -14.78 15.42
CA ARG A 227 -31.55 -14.78 14.02
C ARG A 227 -30.69 -13.85 13.21
N LEU A 228 -30.19 -14.32 12.07
CA LEU A 228 -29.49 -13.53 11.07
C LEU A 228 -30.37 -13.44 9.81
N ALA A 229 -30.99 -12.28 9.61
CA ALA A 229 -31.65 -11.91 8.36
C ALA A 229 -30.66 -11.19 7.44
N TYR A 230 -30.65 -11.50 6.14
CA TYR A 230 -29.69 -10.92 5.19
C TYR A 230 -30.30 -10.70 3.80
N GLY A 231 -29.86 -9.64 3.10
CA GLY A 231 -30.38 -9.38 1.73
C GLY A 231 -29.71 -10.23 0.64
N GLY A 232 -28.42 -10.51 0.78
CA GLY A 232 -27.65 -11.32 -0.16
C GLY A 232 -26.46 -12.02 0.48
N THR A 233 -25.65 -12.72 -0.34
CA THR A 233 -24.52 -13.53 0.15
C THR A 233 -23.51 -12.69 0.94
N ALA A 234 -23.21 -11.47 0.47
CA ALA A 234 -22.31 -10.55 1.17
C ALA A 234 -22.88 -10.15 2.54
N GLY A 235 -24.16 -9.78 2.62
CA GLY A 235 -24.84 -9.48 3.88
C GLY A 235 -24.80 -10.66 4.86
N ARG A 236 -25.05 -11.89 4.39
CA ARG A 236 -24.94 -13.11 5.21
C ARG A 236 -23.54 -13.26 5.79
N ASP A 237 -22.52 -13.16 4.94
CA ASP A 237 -21.14 -13.33 5.36
C ASP A 237 -20.69 -12.23 6.34
N TYR A 238 -21.13 -10.98 6.13
CA TYR A 238 -20.85 -9.88 7.05
C TYR A 238 -21.50 -10.08 8.42
N GLY A 239 -22.77 -10.52 8.46
CA GLY A 239 -23.43 -10.88 9.71
C GLY A 239 -22.72 -12.01 10.45
N LEU A 240 -22.30 -13.06 9.74
CA LEU A 240 -21.50 -14.15 10.31
C LEU A 240 -20.11 -13.67 10.78
N THR A 241 -19.45 -12.78 10.05
CA THR A 241 -18.18 -12.18 10.48
C THR A 241 -18.35 -11.40 11.78
N VAL A 242 -19.43 -10.64 11.96
CA VAL A 242 -19.70 -9.93 13.22
C VAL A 242 -19.92 -10.89 14.38
N LEU A 243 -20.69 -11.97 14.20
CA LEU A 243 -20.82 -13.01 15.22
C LEU A 243 -19.48 -13.67 15.56
N ALA A 244 -18.62 -13.89 14.56
CA ALA A 244 -17.28 -14.42 14.76
C ALA A 244 -16.37 -13.45 15.54
N GLN A 245 -16.45 -12.14 15.28
CA GLN A 245 -15.73 -11.11 16.03
C GLN A 245 -16.14 -11.10 17.51
N ILE A 246 -17.45 -11.13 17.79
CA ILE A 246 -18.00 -11.20 19.14
C ILE A 246 -17.46 -12.42 19.88
N VAL A 247 -17.49 -13.60 19.25
CA VAL A 247 -16.93 -14.83 19.83
C VAL A 247 -15.43 -14.68 20.09
N HIS A 248 -14.67 -14.13 19.14
CA HIS A 248 -13.24 -13.95 19.29
C HIS A 248 -12.90 -13.05 20.48
N GLY A 249 -13.51 -11.87 20.61
CA GLY A 249 -13.23 -11.01 21.75
C GLY A 249 -13.74 -11.57 23.07
N ALA A 250 -14.89 -12.25 23.10
CA ALA A 250 -15.37 -12.91 24.32
C ALA A 250 -14.46 -14.06 24.77
N TYR A 251 -13.76 -14.72 23.83
CA TYR A 251 -12.74 -15.71 24.14
C TYR A 251 -11.43 -15.08 24.61
N THR A 252 -10.94 -14.05 23.91
CA THR A 252 -9.62 -13.44 24.15
C THR A 252 -9.62 -12.58 25.41
N GLU A 253 -10.69 -11.80 25.62
CA GLU A 253 -10.85 -10.86 26.75
C GLU A 253 -12.22 -11.04 27.41
N PRO A 254 -12.50 -12.21 28.03
CA PRO A 254 -13.81 -12.58 28.58
C PRO A 254 -14.30 -11.67 29.71
N ARG A 255 -13.45 -10.79 30.26
CA ARG A 255 -13.85 -9.80 31.27
C ARG A 255 -14.50 -8.57 30.64
N LEU A 256 -14.21 -8.30 29.38
CA LEU A 256 -14.65 -7.09 28.66
C LEU A 256 -15.74 -7.41 27.64
N TYR A 257 -15.61 -8.52 26.92
CA TYR A 257 -16.52 -8.87 25.82
C TYR A 257 -17.32 -10.12 26.13
N LYS A 258 -18.57 -10.14 25.69
CA LYS A 258 -19.59 -11.15 26.00
C LYS A 258 -20.43 -11.49 24.79
N LEU A 259 -21.14 -12.61 24.81
CA LEU A 259 -22.11 -12.93 23.76
C LEU A 259 -23.47 -12.30 24.09
N PRO A 260 -24.15 -11.63 23.14
CA PRO A 260 -25.45 -11.01 23.36
C PRO A 260 -26.58 -12.06 23.53
N LEU A 261 -27.48 -11.80 24.48
CA LEU A 261 -28.67 -12.65 24.72
C LEU A 261 -29.95 -11.98 24.21
N SER A 262 -30.10 -10.68 24.41
CA SER A 262 -31.27 -9.92 23.99
C SER A 262 -30.89 -8.60 23.33
N GLY A 263 -31.59 -8.26 22.25
CA GLY A 263 -31.36 -7.01 21.52
C GLY A 263 -31.27 -7.21 20.02
N GLU A 264 -30.74 -6.19 19.34
CA GLU A 264 -30.69 -6.15 17.88
C GLU A 264 -29.47 -5.38 17.37
N ILE A 265 -28.96 -5.81 16.22
CA ILE A 265 -28.02 -5.08 15.37
C ILE A 265 -28.62 -5.01 13.97
N GLU A 266 -28.75 -3.80 13.42
CA GLU A 266 -29.06 -3.59 12.01
C GLU A 266 -27.88 -2.90 11.36
N ASP A 267 -27.41 -3.44 10.24
CA ASP A 267 -26.17 -2.96 9.66
C ASP A 267 -26.11 -3.09 8.13
N GLN A 268 -25.39 -2.14 7.54
CA GLN A 268 -25.10 -2.06 6.11
C GLN A 268 -23.90 -1.12 5.90
N PRO A 269 -23.13 -1.27 4.83
CA PRO A 269 -22.01 -0.38 4.57
C PRO A 269 -22.49 1.04 4.23
N ARG A 270 -21.76 2.04 4.72
CA ARG A 270 -21.93 3.45 4.31
C ARG A 270 -21.54 3.68 2.85
N PHE A 271 -20.42 3.08 2.41
CA PHE A 271 -19.89 3.25 1.06
C PHE A 271 -19.80 1.93 0.30
N SER A 272 -20.02 1.99 -1.01
CA SER A 272 -19.87 0.83 -1.90
C SER A 272 -18.40 0.41 -2.07
N TRP A 273 -17.45 1.34 -1.94
CA TRP A 273 -16.01 1.11 -2.04
C TRP A 273 -15.35 1.20 -0.66
N ARG A 274 -14.82 0.09 -0.17
CA ARG A 274 -14.08 -0.01 1.10
C ARG A 274 -12.77 -0.71 0.80
N GLY A 275 -11.77 0.08 0.41
CA GLY A 275 -10.60 -0.41 -0.30
C GLY A 275 -9.30 -0.39 0.49
N THR A 276 -8.37 -1.25 0.07
CA THR A 276 -6.96 -1.18 0.44
C THR A 276 -6.12 -1.32 -0.80
N HIS A 277 -5.07 -0.52 -0.88
CA HIS A 277 -4.01 -0.60 -1.87
C HIS A 277 -2.74 -1.19 -1.23
N LEU A 278 -2.05 -2.08 -1.93
CA LEU A 278 -0.74 -2.58 -1.54
C LEU A 278 0.26 -2.49 -2.69
N ASP A 279 1.33 -1.75 -2.44
CA ASP A 279 2.54 -1.74 -3.26
C ASP A 279 3.37 -3.01 -3.02
N VAL A 280 3.49 -3.81 -4.06
CA VAL A 280 4.39 -4.98 -4.09
C VAL A 280 5.55 -4.79 -5.07
N SER A 281 5.59 -3.64 -5.74
CA SER A 281 6.65 -3.27 -6.67
C SER A 281 7.90 -2.86 -5.91
N ARG A 282 7.79 -1.92 -4.97
CA ARG A 282 8.93 -1.43 -4.18
C ARG A 282 9.50 -2.55 -3.32
N HIS A 283 8.64 -3.29 -2.62
CA HIS A 283 9.03 -4.53 -1.93
C HIS A 283 8.04 -5.66 -2.21
N PHE A 284 8.52 -6.73 -2.82
CA PHE A 284 7.74 -7.91 -3.14
C PHE A 284 7.26 -8.61 -1.87
N ARG A 285 5.98 -9.00 -1.89
CA ARG A 285 5.32 -9.83 -0.87
C ARG A 285 4.80 -11.10 -1.52
N GLY A 286 5.18 -12.26 -0.98
CA GLY A 286 4.81 -13.54 -1.59
C GLY A 286 3.30 -13.81 -1.55
N PRO A 287 2.79 -14.79 -2.33
CA PRO A 287 1.35 -15.12 -2.35
C PRO A 287 0.73 -15.35 -0.97
N LYS A 288 1.48 -15.93 -0.03
CA LYS A 288 1.01 -16.16 1.35
C LYS A 288 0.66 -14.87 2.09
N ASP A 289 1.46 -13.82 1.92
CA ASP A 289 1.21 -12.51 2.52
C ASP A 289 -0.04 -11.88 1.91
N ILE A 290 -0.25 -12.04 0.60
CA ILE A 290 -1.44 -11.51 -0.08
C ILE A 290 -2.71 -12.23 0.39
N LEU A 291 -2.68 -13.56 0.46
CA LEU A 291 -3.80 -14.34 1.01
C LEU A 291 -4.10 -13.97 2.46
N ARG A 292 -3.05 -13.73 3.26
CA ARG A 292 -3.18 -13.25 4.64
C ARG A 292 -3.82 -11.87 4.69
N LEU A 293 -3.37 -10.92 3.87
CA LEU A 293 -3.96 -9.58 3.79
C LEU A 293 -5.45 -9.66 3.43
N LEU A 294 -5.83 -10.47 2.43
CA LEU A 294 -7.23 -10.67 2.05
C LEU A 294 -8.09 -11.19 3.21
N ASP A 295 -7.55 -12.08 4.05
CA ASP A 295 -8.24 -12.52 5.27
C ASP A 295 -8.44 -11.36 6.27
N LEU A 296 -7.45 -10.48 6.44
CA LEU A 296 -7.56 -9.28 7.30
C LEU A 296 -8.63 -8.31 6.77
N LEU A 297 -8.65 -8.07 5.46
CA LEU A 297 -9.64 -7.24 4.79
C LEU A 297 -11.06 -7.80 4.97
N ALA A 298 -11.22 -9.11 4.82
CA ALA A 298 -12.50 -9.78 5.02
C ALA A 298 -13.00 -9.68 6.47
N TRP A 299 -12.10 -9.82 7.45
CA TRP A 299 -12.41 -9.60 8.86
C TRP A 299 -12.87 -8.17 9.12
N ALA A 300 -12.25 -7.19 8.44
CA ALA A 300 -12.63 -5.78 8.49
C ALA A 300 -13.81 -5.41 7.57
N ARG A 301 -14.44 -6.38 6.90
CA ARG A 301 -15.56 -6.18 5.94
C ARG A 301 -15.25 -5.19 4.80
N MET A 302 -13.97 -5.08 4.43
CA MET A 302 -13.49 -4.38 3.24
C MET A 302 -13.73 -5.23 1.99
N ASN A 303 -13.96 -4.60 0.83
CA ASN A 303 -14.42 -5.30 -0.38
C ASN A 303 -13.61 -4.99 -1.64
N LYS A 304 -12.57 -4.16 -1.55
CA LYS A 304 -11.70 -3.81 -2.69
C LYS A 304 -10.24 -3.99 -2.29
N PHE A 305 -9.49 -4.68 -3.14
CA PHE A 305 -8.04 -4.78 -3.03
C PHE A 305 -7.40 -4.25 -4.32
N GLN A 306 -6.83 -3.05 -4.27
CA GLN A 306 -6.00 -2.51 -5.34
C GLN A 306 -4.58 -3.04 -5.21
N TRP A 307 -4.08 -3.65 -6.27
CA TRP A 307 -2.82 -4.37 -6.26
C TRP A 307 -1.82 -3.69 -7.19
N HIS A 308 -0.92 -2.91 -6.61
CA HIS A 308 0.10 -2.15 -7.33
C HIS A 308 1.29 -3.05 -7.66
N LEU A 309 1.26 -3.58 -8.88
CA LEU A 309 2.11 -4.68 -9.36
C LEU A 309 3.38 -4.20 -10.06
N THR A 310 3.49 -2.92 -10.40
CA THR A 310 4.53 -2.41 -11.28
C THR A 310 4.94 -1.01 -10.88
N ASP A 311 6.25 -0.74 -10.84
CA ASP A 311 6.80 0.60 -10.63
C ASP A 311 8.25 0.64 -11.17
N ASP A 312 8.95 1.74 -10.92
CA ASP A 312 10.36 1.92 -11.25
C ASP A 312 11.24 0.80 -10.67
N GLU A 313 11.02 0.41 -9.42
CA GLU A 313 11.82 -0.58 -8.69
C GLU A 313 11.55 -2.03 -9.05
N GLY A 314 10.50 -2.32 -9.83
CA GLY A 314 10.32 -3.63 -10.40
C GLY A 314 8.95 -3.93 -10.98
N TRP A 315 8.92 -5.05 -11.70
CA TRP A 315 7.73 -5.59 -12.32
C TRP A 315 7.36 -6.93 -11.68
N ARG A 316 6.12 -7.09 -11.21
CA ARG A 316 5.71 -8.23 -10.37
C ARG A 316 4.72 -9.19 -10.99
N LEU A 317 4.24 -8.96 -12.22
CA LEU A 317 3.22 -9.80 -12.85
C LEU A 317 3.77 -10.62 -14.01
N GLU A 318 3.52 -11.92 -14.09
CA GLU A 318 3.84 -12.68 -15.30
C GLU A 318 2.98 -12.26 -16.51
N ILE A 319 3.62 -11.70 -17.54
CA ILE A 319 3.04 -11.48 -18.87
C ILE A 319 3.71 -12.44 -19.84
N LYS A 320 2.98 -13.44 -20.32
CA LYS A 320 3.53 -14.51 -21.17
C LYS A 320 4.04 -13.98 -22.50
N SER A 321 3.42 -12.93 -23.03
CA SER A 321 3.87 -12.25 -24.24
C SER A 321 5.20 -11.50 -24.05
N TYR A 322 5.58 -11.19 -22.81
CA TYR A 322 6.75 -10.39 -22.44
C TYR A 322 7.51 -10.98 -21.23
N PRO A 323 8.06 -12.21 -21.34
CA PRO A 323 8.64 -12.93 -20.21
C PRO A 323 9.85 -12.22 -19.58
N GLU A 324 10.56 -11.36 -20.31
CA GLU A 324 11.70 -10.62 -19.77
C GLU A 324 11.30 -9.62 -18.66
N LEU A 325 10.00 -9.26 -18.56
CA LEU A 325 9.51 -8.44 -17.46
C LEU A 325 9.71 -9.12 -16.10
N THR A 326 9.61 -10.44 -16.02
CA THR A 326 9.82 -11.19 -14.77
C THR A 326 11.19 -11.86 -14.71
N VAL A 327 11.83 -12.16 -15.85
CA VAL A 327 13.21 -12.66 -15.88
C VAL A 327 14.22 -11.56 -15.52
N SER A 328 14.00 -10.33 -15.98
CA SER A 328 14.87 -9.17 -15.73
C SER A 328 14.19 -8.10 -14.89
N GLY A 329 13.00 -7.62 -15.29
CA GLY A 329 12.31 -6.50 -14.63
C GLY A 329 11.87 -6.76 -13.19
N ALA A 330 11.79 -8.02 -12.76
CA ALA A 330 11.52 -8.38 -11.37
C ALA A 330 12.77 -8.40 -10.48
N ARG A 331 13.97 -8.12 -11.02
CA ARG A 331 15.26 -8.32 -10.34
C ARG A 331 16.07 -7.04 -10.27
N ARG A 332 16.62 -6.76 -9.09
CA ARG A 332 17.53 -5.63 -8.87
C ARG A 332 18.65 -5.99 -7.91
N GLY A 333 19.77 -5.29 -8.01
CA GLY A 333 20.96 -5.53 -7.18
C GLY A 333 22.23 -5.83 -8.00
N PRO A 334 23.31 -6.29 -7.36
CA PRO A 334 24.59 -6.47 -8.03
C PRO A 334 24.51 -7.47 -9.19
N GLY A 335 24.95 -7.04 -10.38
CA GLY A 335 24.92 -7.84 -11.61
C GLY A 335 23.56 -7.85 -12.34
N CYS A 336 22.54 -7.18 -11.83
CA CYS A 336 21.26 -6.98 -12.53
C CYS A 336 21.31 -5.73 -13.42
N ARG A 337 20.34 -5.60 -14.35
CA ARG A 337 20.16 -4.37 -15.14
C ARG A 337 19.75 -3.17 -14.28
N GLN A 338 18.97 -3.44 -13.22
CA GLN A 338 18.60 -2.45 -12.22
C GLN A 338 19.53 -2.55 -11.00
N VAL A 339 20.03 -1.40 -10.56
CA VAL A 339 20.77 -1.29 -9.30
C VAL A 339 19.85 -1.54 -8.11
N ALA A 340 20.41 -1.86 -6.95
CA ALA A 340 19.62 -2.05 -5.74
C ALA A 340 18.85 -0.77 -5.38
N GLN A 341 17.64 -0.94 -4.85
CA GLN A 341 16.78 0.15 -4.42
C GLN A 341 16.11 -0.25 -3.10
N LEU A 342 16.00 0.73 -2.19
CA LEU A 342 15.20 0.67 -0.96
C LEU A 342 15.53 -0.43 0.05
N GLY A 343 16.66 -1.13 -0.11
CA GLY A 343 17.09 -2.21 0.78
C GLY A 343 17.83 -3.32 0.02
N PHE A 344 18.29 -4.34 0.75
CA PHE A 344 18.89 -5.56 0.21
C PHE A 344 20.05 -5.34 -0.78
N ALA A 345 20.83 -4.26 -0.61
CA ALA A 345 21.79 -3.82 -1.62
C ALA A 345 22.91 -4.81 -1.96
N SER A 346 23.29 -5.66 -1.00
CA SER A 346 24.38 -6.64 -1.14
C SER A 346 24.00 -7.88 -1.97
N GLN A 347 22.72 -8.05 -2.31
CA GLN A 347 22.20 -9.27 -2.96
C GLN A 347 21.28 -8.95 -4.15
N VAL A 348 21.01 -9.98 -4.96
CA VAL A 348 19.97 -9.89 -6.00
C VAL A 348 18.60 -10.03 -5.32
N TYR A 349 17.89 -8.91 -5.22
CA TYR A 349 16.50 -8.87 -4.78
C TYR A 349 15.56 -9.21 -5.94
N GLN A 350 14.61 -10.12 -5.73
CA GLN A 350 13.72 -10.60 -6.78
C GLN A 350 12.38 -11.12 -6.24
N GLY A 351 11.38 -11.16 -7.11
CA GLY A 351 10.07 -11.77 -6.84
C GLY A 351 9.01 -11.27 -7.81
N TYR A 352 8.09 -12.16 -8.20
CA TYR A 352 6.93 -11.90 -9.05
C TYR A 352 5.85 -12.98 -8.81
N TYR A 353 4.64 -12.72 -9.29
CA TYR A 353 3.51 -13.65 -9.28
C TYR A 353 3.38 -14.30 -10.65
N THR A 354 3.30 -15.62 -10.67
CA THR A 354 2.86 -16.34 -11.87
C THR A 354 1.38 -16.07 -12.11
N GLN A 355 0.90 -16.32 -13.33
CA GLN A 355 -0.53 -16.23 -13.61
C GLN A 355 -1.36 -17.20 -12.77
N ASP A 356 -0.79 -18.32 -12.35
CA ASP A 356 -1.48 -19.29 -11.48
C ASP A 356 -1.59 -18.75 -10.05
N ASP A 357 -0.53 -18.13 -9.51
CA ASP A 357 -0.61 -17.43 -8.21
C ASP A 357 -1.73 -16.37 -8.23
N VAL A 358 -1.82 -15.60 -9.32
CA VAL A 358 -2.86 -14.57 -9.49
C VAL A 358 -4.26 -15.19 -9.51
N ARG A 359 -4.48 -16.28 -10.25
CA ARG A 359 -5.78 -16.98 -10.29
C ARG A 359 -6.19 -17.48 -8.91
N ASP A 360 -5.26 -18.03 -8.14
CA ASP A 360 -5.52 -18.50 -6.78
C ASP A 360 -5.89 -17.34 -5.84
N ILE A 361 -5.15 -16.24 -5.92
CA ILE A 361 -5.38 -15.03 -5.12
C ILE A 361 -6.73 -14.38 -5.47
N VAL A 362 -7.04 -14.22 -6.76
CA VAL A 362 -8.32 -13.67 -7.22
C VAL A 362 -9.49 -14.56 -6.79
N THR A 363 -9.33 -15.89 -6.90
CA THR A 363 -10.36 -16.85 -6.44
C THR A 363 -10.59 -16.75 -4.94
N HIS A 364 -9.51 -16.65 -4.15
CA HIS A 364 -9.59 -16.48 -2.70
C HIS A 364 -10.26 -15.16 -2.32
N ALA A 365 -9.88 -14.05 -2.95
CA ALA A 365 -10.48 -12.74 -2.75
C ALA A 365 -11.99 -12.76 -3.04
N ALA A 366 -12.39 -13.32 -4.19
CA ALA A 366 -13.80 -13.44 -4.57
C ALA A 366 -14.60 -14.28 -3.56
N SER A 367 -14.00 -15.35 -3.03
CA SER A 367 -14.63 -16.17 -1.98
C SER A 367 -14.90 -15.38 -0.69
N LEU A 368 -14.19 -14.27 -0.47
CA LEU A 368 -14.31 -13.39 0.69
C LEU A 368 -15.08 -12.09 0.38
N ASN A 369 -15.77 -12.02 -0.76
CA ASN A 369 -16.48 -10.82 -1.24
C ASN A 369 -15.53 -9.62 -1.49
N ILE A 370 -14.29 -9.89 -1.88
CA ILE A 370 -13.28 -8.89 -2.24
C ILE A 370 -13.02 -8.94 -3.74
N ASP A 371 -13.12 -7.79 -4.39
CA ASP A 371 -12.75 -7.62 -5.80
C ASP A 371 -11.32 -7.07 -5.91
N VAL A 372 -10.55 -7.61 -6.85
CA VAL A 372 -9.12 -7.30 -7.01
C VAL A 372 -8.93 -6.39 -8.21
N LEU A 373 -8.59 -5.13 -7.95
CA LEU A 373 -8.25 -4.12 -8.95
C LEU A 373 -6.75 -4.22 -9.27
N PRO A 374 -6.33 -4.74 -10.43
CA PRO A 374 -4.92 -4.73 -10.81
C PRO A 374 -4.49 -3.31 -11.19
N GLU A 375 -3.25 -2.98 -10.86
CA GLU A 375 -2.62 -1.73 -11.29
C GLU A 375 -1.33 -1.99 -12.06
N ILE A 376 -1.29 -1.42 -13.27
CA ILE A 376 -0.11 -1.36 -14.14
C ILE A 376 0.17 0.11 -14.41
N ASP A 377 1.16 0.67 -13.73
CA ASP A 377 1.44 2.10 -13.71
C ASP A 377 2.16 2.58 -14.98
N VAL A 378 1.52 3.51 -15.70
CA VAL A 378 1.98 4.11 -16.95
C VAL A 378 1.42 5.54 -17.12
N PRO A 379 2.12 6.45 -17.84
CA PRO A 379 3.40 6.22 -18.51
C PRO A 379 4.60 6.42 -17.59
N GLY A 380 4.45 7.08 -16.43
CA GLY A 380 5.49 7.21 -15.42
C GLY A 380 5.88 5.86 -14.79
N HIS A 381 6.72 5.90 -13.75
CA HIS A 381 7.01 4.73 -12.92
C HIS A 381 7.42 3.46 -13.69
N SER A 382 8.12 3.64 -14.82
CA SER A 382 8.34 2.58 -15.81
C SER A 382 9.80 2.16 -15.97
N THR A 383 10.71 2.54 -15.05
CA THR A 383 12.13 2.18 -15.15
C THR A 383 12.36 0.67 -15.28
N ALA A 384 11.60 -0.18 -14.59
CA ALA A 384 11.72 -1.65 -14.70
C ALA A 384 11.40 -2.16 -16.11
N VAL A 385 10.40 -1.56 -16.76
CA VAL A 385 10.02 -1.85 -18.14
C VAL A 385 11.08 -1.34 -19.10
N LEU A 386 11.50 -0.08 -18.96
CA LEU A 386 12.43 0.60 -19.87
C LEU A 386 13.84 -0.01 -19.86
N LYS A 387 14.33 -0.44 -18.69
CA LYS A 387 15.59 -1.21 -18.59
C LYS A 387 15.50 -2.59 -19.24
N THR A 388 14.30 -3.12 -19.41
CA THR A 388 14.04 -4.42 -20.05
C THR A 388 13.89 -4.26 -21.55
N TYR A 389 13.09 -3.27 -22.00
CA TYR A 389 12.72 -3.00 -23.37
C TYR A 389 12.98 -1.53 -23.75
N SER A 390 14.25 -1.19 -24.01
CA SER A 390 14.64 0.20 -24.33
C SER A 390 14.02 0.72 -25.63
N TYR A 391 13.52 -0.14 -26.52
CA TYR A 391 12.82 0.28 -27.74
C TYR A 391 11.48 0.98 -27.49
N LEU A 392 11.00 1.02 -26.24
CA LEU A 392 9.81 1.78 -25.84
C LEU A 392 10.13 3.26 -25.54
N GLU A 393 11.41 3.62 -25.48
CA GLU A 393 11.89 4.99 -25.39
C GLU A 393 12.26 5.53 -26.78
N ASP A 394 12.32 6.86 -26.92
CA ASP A 394 13.02 7.46 -28.05
C ASP A 394 14.53 7.47 -27.78
N GLN A 395 15.28 6.59 -28.43
CA GLN A 395 16.74 6.47 -28.25
C GLN A 395 17.53 7.73 -28.66
N ALA A 396 16.88 8.70 -29.31
CA ALA A 396 17.46 10.01 -29.63
C ALA A 396 17.24 11.05 -28.51
N GLU A 397 16.41 10.77 -27.51
CA GLU A 397 16.27 11.61 -26.33
C GLU A 397 17.55 11.51 -25.47
N PRO A 398 18.14 12.64 -25.04
CA PRO A 398 19.32 12.59 -24.18
C PRO A 398 19.02 11.86 -22.87
N PRO A 399 19.92 11.00 -22.38
CA PRO A 399 19.80 10.47 -21.03
C PRO A 399 19.85 11.62 -20.01
N GLU A 400 19.18 11.45 -18.88
CA GLU A 400 19.06 12.43 -17.81
C GLU A 400 18.33 13.73 -18.19
N SER A 401 17.58 13.73 -19.32
CA SER A 401 16.86 14.92 -19.83
C SER A 401 15.81 15.47 -18.84
N TYR A 402 15.24 14.59 -18.02
CA TYR A 402 14.38 14.89 -16.88
C TYR A 402 14.56 13.82 -15.80
N HIS A 403 14.06 14.08 -14.58
CA HIS A 403 14.03 13.10 -13.50
C HIS A 403 12.66 13.06 -12.83
N SER A 404 12.21 11.87 -12.43
CA SER A 404 11.02 11.73 -11.59
C SER A 404 11.24 12.27 -10.17
N ILE A 405 10.16 12.34 -9.40
CA ILE A 405 10.18 12.65 -7.96
C ILE A 405 11.10 11.69 -7.19
N GLN A 406 11.10 10.41 -7.57
CA GLN A 406 11.94 9.33 -7.04
C GLN A 406 13.39 9.41 -7.56
N GLY A 407 13.67 10.33 -8.48
CA GLY A 407 15.02 10.67 -8.94
C GLY A 407 15.57 9.69 -9.96
N TYR A 408 14.70 8.95 -10.65
CA TYR A 408 15.08 8.17 -11.82
C TYR A 408 15.19 9.07 -13.05
N PRO A 409 16.23 8.90 -13.87
CA PRO A 409 16.31 9.56 -15.15
C PRO A 409 15.36 8.89 -16.15
N ASN A 410 14.66 9.70 -16.96
CA ASN A 410 13.91 9.23 -18.12
C ASN A 410 12.94 8.06 -17.83
N ASN A 411 12.21 8.10 -16.72
CA ASN A 411 11.48 6.94 -16.22
C ASN A 411 10.10 6.67 -16.87
N ALA A 412 9.71 7.45 -17.88
CA ALA A 412 8.38 7.36 -18.48
C ALA A 412 8.38 6.76 -19.90
N LEU A 413 7.42 5.85 -20.18
CA LEU A 413 7.16 5.32 -21.52
C LEU A 413 6.88 6.48 -22.49
N ASN A 414 7.40 6.40 -23.73
CA ASN A 414 7.28 7.51 -24.66
C ASN A 414 5.96 7.43 -25.48
N PRO A 415 5.07 8.46 -25.43
CA PRO A 415 3.80 8.47 -26.15
C PRO A 415 3.92 8.53 -27.68
N ALA A 416 5.09 8.89 -28.22
CA ALA A 416 5.34 8.94 -29.67
C ALA A 416 5.92 7.64 -30.24
N MET A 417 6.01 6.58 -29.42
CA MET A 417 6.45 5.26 -29.84
C MET A 417 5.25 4.34 -30.03
N GLU A 418 4.97 3.92 -31.26
CA GLU A 418 3.84 3.00 -31.53
C GLU A 418 4.05 1.62 -30.90
N GLU A 419 5.32 1.23 -30.71
CA GLU A 419 5.73 0.05 -29.98
C GLU A 419 5.23 0.06 -28.52
N THR A 420 5.10 1.23 -27.90
CA THR A 420 4.49 1.39 -26.57
C THR A 420 3.07 0.89 -26.55
N TYR A 421 2.24 1.28 -27.53
CA TYR A 421 0.84 0.84 -27.56
C TYR A 421 0.69 -0.63 -27.93
N ALA A 422 1.56 -1.16 -28.79
CA ALA A 422 1.60 -2.60 -29.08
C ALA A 422 2.01 -3.43 -27.85
N PHE A 423 2.93 -2.91 -27.03
CA PHE A 423 3.29 -3.48 -25.74
C PHE A 423 2.10 -3.47 -24.77
N LEU A 424 1.47 -2.32 -24.59
CA LEU A 424 0.35 -2.14 -23.66
C LEU A 424 -0.89 -2.95 -24.07
N GLU A 425 -1.19 -3.09 -25.37
CA GLU A 425 -2.30 -3.95 -25.84
C GLU A 425 -2.13 -5.39 -25.35
N LYS A 426 -0.92 -5.96 -25.41
CA LYS A 426 -0.67 -7.32 -24.95
C LYS A 426 -0.69 -7.44 -23.42
N VAL A 427 -0.07 -6.48 -22.73
CA VAL A 427 -0.05 -6.45 -21.25
C VAL A 427 -1.48 -6.34 -20.72
N PHE A 428 -2.24 -5.35 -21.17
CA PHE A 428 -3.62 -5.14 -20.72
C PHE A 428 -4.56 -6.25 -21.17
N GLY A 429 -4.31 -6.89 -22.31
CA GLY A 429 -5.05 -8.09 -22.71
C GLY A 429 -4.87 -9.24 -21.70
N GLU A 430 -3.64 -9.57 -21.32
CA GLU A 430 -3.40 -10.63 -20.32
C GLU A 430 -3.88 -10.23 -18.92
N VAL A 431 -3.74 -8.96 -18.51
CA VAL A 431 -4.32 -8.44 -17.26
C VAL A 431 -5.85 -8.57 -17.28
N ALA A 432 -6.51 -8.20 -18.37
CA ALA A 432 -7.96 -8.29 -18.49
C ALA A 432 -8.48 -9.73 -18.34
N ASP A 433 -7.73 -10.72 -18.84
CA ASP A 433 -8.04 -12.14 -18.72
C ASP A 433 -7.85 -12.69 -17.29
N LEU A 434 -6.88 -12.16 -16.54
CA LEU A 434 -6.55 -12.62 -15.19
C LEU A 434 -7.47 -12.04 -14.12
N PHE A 435 -7.91 -10.80 -14.29
CA PHE A 435 -8.63 -10.04 -13.27
C PHE A 435 -10.08 -9.80 -13.70
N PRO A 436 -11.08 -10.39 -13.01
CA PRO A 436 -12.49 -10.19 -13.32
C PRO A 436 -13.00 -8.76 -13.09
N CYS A 437 -12.32 -7.97 -12.25
CA CYS A 437 -12.68 -6.58 -11.95
C CYS A 437 -12.97 -5.79 -13.25
N GLU A 438 -14.02 -4.98 -13.25
CA GLU A 438 -14.38 -4.19 -14.44
C GLU A 438 -13.36 -3.09 -14.75
N PHE A 439 -12.57 -2.68 -13.74
CA PHE A 439 -11.55 -1.66 -13.86
C PHE A 439 -10.14 -2.27 -13.92
N VAL A 440 -9.25 -1.58 -14.63
CA VAL A 440 -7.80 -1.72 -14.51
C VAL A 440 -7.25 -0.35 -14.15
N HIS A 441 -6.46 -0.29 -13.08
CA HIS A 441 -5.79 0.95 -12.69
C HIS A 441 -4.53 1.12 -13.53
N ILE A 442 -4.36 2.30 -14.13
CA ILE A 442 -3.22 2.59 -15.01
C ILE A 442 -2.14 3.46 -14.36
N GLY A 443 -2.29 3.75 -13.07
CA GLY A 443 -1.46 4.73 -12.36
C GLY A 443 -1.74 6.12 -12.91
N GLY A 444 -0.75 6.72 -13.56
CA GLY A 444 -0.84 8.01 -14.24
C GLY A 444 -0.43 9.20 -13.36
N ASP A 445 0.18 8.92 -12.22
CA ASP A 445 0.73 9.87 -11.26
C ASP A 445 2.15 10.32 -11.63
N GLU A 446 2.54 11.47 -11.06
CA GLU A 446 3.93 11.94 -10.94
C GLU A 446 4.79 11.98 -12.23
N VAL A 447 4.17 12.09 -13.41
CA VAL A 447 4.88 12.34 -14.66
C VAL A 447 5.53 13.72 -14.60
N ASP A 448 6.87 13.77 -14.71
CA ASP A 448 7.60 15.03 -14.64
C ASP A 448 7.22 15.95 -15.80
N THR A 449 7.06 17.24 -15.52
CA THR A 449 6.66 18.25 -16.52
C THR A 449 7.65 18.43 -17.67
N GLN A 450 8.90 17.95 -17.53
CA GLN A 450 9.92 17.94 -18.57
C GLN A 450 9.95 16.63 -19.37
N SER A 451 9.10 15.67 -19.04
CA SER A 451 9.02 14.37 -19.74
C SER A 451 8.85 14.57 -21.24
N TRP A 452 9.67 13.87 -22.02
CA TRP A 452 9.65 13.82 -23.49
C TRP A 452 9.92 15.14 -24.22
N LEU A 453 10.08 16.27 -23.53
CA LEU A 453 10.30 17.58 -24.16
C LEU A 453 11.61 17.64 -24.95
N GLN A 454 12.54 16.72 -24.70
CA GLN A 454 13.79 16.56 -25.46
C GLN A 454 13.78 15.35 -26.41
N SER A 455 12.67 14.61 -26.54
CA SER A 455 12.50 13.54 -27.53
C SER A 455 12.11 14.13 -28.90
N PRO A 456 12.93 13.94 -29.96
CA PRO A 456 12.56 14.39 -31.30
C PRO A 456 11.26 13.79 -31.83
N LYS A 457 10.92 12.55 -31.44
CA LYS A 457 9.63 11.94 -31.81
C LYS A 457 8.45 12.58 -31.08
N ALA A 458 8.57 12.80 -29.77
CA ALA A 458 7.51 13.44 -28.99
C ALA A 458 7.27 14.89 -29.43
N GLN A 459 8.34 15.65 -29.71
CA GLN A 459 8.22 17.01 -30.25
C GLN A 459 7.45 17.05 -31.57
N ARG A 460 7.68 16.09 -32.48
CA ARG A 460 6.92 15.98 -33.74
C ARG A 460 5.45 15.66 -33.47
N LEU A 461 5.17 14.68 -32.62
CA LEU A 461 3.79 14.33 -32.25
C LEU A 461 3.04 15.51 -31.62
N MET A 462 3.69 16.24 -30.71
CA MET A 462 3.11 17.45 -30.10
C MET A 462 2.81 18.53 -31.14
N GLN A 463 3.68 18.73 -32.13
CA GLN A 463 3.43 19.66 -33.23
C GLN A 463 2.25 19.20 -34.13
N GLU A 464 2.18 17.91 -34.46
CA GLU A 464 1.12 17.33 -35.30
C GLU A 464 -0.26 17.42 -34.63
N LEU A 465 -0.31 17.27 -33.30
CA LEU A 465 -1.53 17.31 -32.50
C LEU A 465 -1.80 18.66 -31.84
N GLU A 466 -0.97 19.67 -32.10
CA GLU A 466 -1.05 21.01 -31.52
C GLU A 466 -1.06 21.04 -29.98
N LEU A 467 -0.33 20.12 -29.34
CA LEU A 467 -0.22 20.00 -27.88
C LEU A 467 0.82 20.98 -27.31
N LYS A 468 0.50 21.61 -26.18
CA LYS A 468 1.31 22.69 -25.61
C LYS A 468 2.46 22.22 -24.74
N ASP A 469 2.26 21.13 -23.99
CA ASP A 469 3.19 20.67 -22.96
C ASP A 469 3.12 19.15 -22.75
N ALA A 470 3.97 18.66 -21.84
CA ALA A 470 4.03 17.24 -21.49
C ALA A 470 2.73 16.71 -20.87
N MET A 471 1.94 17.56 -20.20
CA MET A 471 0.69 17.12 -19.54
C MET A 471 -0.42 16.90 -20.57
N GLU A 472 -0.53 17.76 -21.58
CA GLU A 472 -1.43 17.52 -22.73
C GLU A 472 -0.99 16.27 -23.52
N LEU A 473 0.31 16.00 -23.63
CA LEU A 473 0.83 14.77 -24.24
C LEU A 473 0.53 13.51 -23.39
N GLN A 474 0.61 13.61 -22.07
CA GLN A 474 0.20 12.55 -21.15
C GLN A 474 -1.30 12.27 -21.27
N ALA A 475 -2.14 13.31 -21.32
CA ALA A 475 -3.59 13.15 -21.54
C ALA A 475 -3.89 12.42 -22.86
N HIS A 476 -3.17 12.74 -23.94
CA HIS A 476 -3.25 12.00 -25.20
C HIS A 476 -2.88 10.51 -25.02
N PHE A 477 -1.79 10.22 -24.32
CA PHE A 477 -1.37 8.85 -24.01
C PHE A 477 -2.45 8.09 -23.23
N MET A 478 -2.99 8.68 -22.17
CA MET A 478 -4.03 8.07 -21.33
C MET A 478 -5.33 7.83 -22.11
N GLY A 479 -5.69 8.72 -23.03
CA GLY A 479 -6.80 8.51 -23.96
C GLY A 479 -6.61 7.26 -24.82
N ARG A 480 -5.41 7.04 -25.36
CA ARG A 480 -5.09 5.82 -26.14
C ARG A 480 -5.10 4.56 -25.26
N VAL A 481 -4.61 4.64 -24.01
CA VAL A 481 -4.67 3.51 -23.05
C VAL A 481 -6.11 3.17 -22.67
N ARG A 482 -6.97 4.17 -22.43
CA ARG A 482 -8.40 3.96 -22.21
C ARG A 482 -9.04 3.19 -23.37
N ASP A 483 -8.69 3.54 -24.60
CA ASP A 483 -9.24 2.88 -25.78
C ASP A 483 -8.72 1.42 -25.94
N ILE A 484 -7.48 1.13 -25.50
CA ILE A 484 -6.97 -0.25 -25.36
C ILE A 484 -7.82 -1.02 -24.34
N LEU A 485 -8.01 -0.47 -23.13
CA LEU A 485 -8.81 -1.11 -22.09
C LEU A 485 -10.25 -1.38 -22.55
N LYS A 486 -10.89 -0.43 -23.24
CA LYS A 486 -12.23 -0.60 -23.81
C LYS A 486 -12.32 -1.77 -24.78
N ARG A 487 -11.30 -2.00 -25.63
CA ARG A 487 -11.25 -3.18 -26.53
C ARG A 487 -11.18 -4.50 -25.78
N HIS A 488 -10.60 -4.51 -24.58
CA HIS A 488 -10.55 -5.65 -23.67
C HIS A 488 -11.74 -5.71 -22.69
N GLY A 489 -12.77 -4.88 -22.88
CA GLY A 489 -13.96 -4.87 -22.03
C GLY A 489 -13.72 -4.32 -20.62
N LYS A 490 -12.66 -3.53 -20.43
CA LYS A 490 -12.29 -2.91 -19.16
C LYS A 490 -12.50 -1.40 -19.18
N LYS A 491 -12.72 -0.85 -17.99
CA LYS A 491 -12.76 0.58 -17.69
C LYS A 491 -11.44 1.02 -17.08
N LEU A 492 -11.13 2.31 -17.23
CA LEU A 492 -9.91 2.90 -16.69
C LEU A 492 -10.16 3.34 -15.25
N ALA A 493 -9.27 2.94 -14.35
CA ALA A 493 -9.04 3.63 -13.09
C ALA A 493 -7.65 4.29 -13.09
N GLY A 494 -7.45 5.33 -12.30
CA GLY A 494 -6.14 6.00 -12.19
C GLY A 494 -6.04 6.96 -11.01
N TRP A 495 -4.85 7.48 -10.76
CA TRP A 495 -4.64 8.55 -9.79
C TRP A 495 -5.22 9.89 -10.30
N ASP A 496 -5.35 10.87 -9.41
CA ASP A 496 -6.08 12.11 -9.71
C ASP A 496 -5.45 12.93 -10.85
N GLU A 497 -4.15 12.75 -11.12
CA GLU A 497 -3.44 13.38 -12.23
C GLU A 497 -3.91 12.94 -13.62
N VAL A 498 -4.66 11.84 -13.73
CA VAL A 498 -5.34 11.47 -14.99
C VAL A 498 -6.28 12.57 -15.48
N SER A 499 -6.75 13.44 -14.57
CA SER A 499 -7.58 14.62 -14.90
C SER A 499 -6.79 15.82 -15.43
N HIS A 500 -5.45 15.82 -15.34
CA HIS A 500 -4.60 16.94 -15.77
C HIS A 500 -4.44 17.00 -17.30
N GLY A 501 -3.89 18.11 -17.81
CA GLY A 501 -3.61 18.26 -19.25
C GLY A 501 -4.88 18.30 -20.13
N GLY A 502 -6.02 18.66 -19.55
CA GLY A 502 -7.34 18.58 -20.19
C GLY A 502 -8.10 17.28 -19.89
N GLY A 503 -7.45 16.32 -19.24
CA GLY A 503 -8.03 15.07 -18.77
C GLY A 503 -8.48 14.14 -19.89
N ILE A 504 -9.19 13.09 -19.49
CA ILE A 504 -9.91 12.20 -20.41
C ILE A 504 -11.43 12.32 -20.14
N ASP A 505 -12.25 11.87 -21.08
CA ASP A 505 -13.71 11.82 -20.87
C ASP A 505 -14.05 11.08 -19.57
N PRO A 506 -14.76 11.72 -18.61
CA PRO A 506 -15.07 11.13 -17.31
C PRO A 506 -16.01 9.92 -17.38
N ASP A 507 -16.73 9.71 -18.49
CA ASP A 507 -17.65 8.58 -18.61
C ASP A 507 -16.94 7.22 -18.47
N GLY A 508 -17.28 6.50 -17.40
CA GLY A 508 -16.71 5.20 -17.07
C GLY A 508 -15.27 5.25 -16.55
N VAL A 509 -14.81 6.40 -16.03
CA VAL A 509 -13.49 6.57 -15.42
C VAL A 509 -13.60 6.73 -13.91
N LEU A 510 -12.78 5.97 -13.17
CA LEU A 510 -12.67 6.01 -11.71
C LEU A 510 -11.34 6.63 -11.28
N LEU A 511 -11.36 7.68 -10.46
CA LEU A 511 -10.14 8.33 -9.98
C LEU A 511 -9.93 8.18 -8.47
N MET A 512 -8.69 7.90 -8.09
CA MET A 512 -8.23 7.83 -6.70
C MET A 512 -7.69 9.21 -6.29
N ALA A 513 -8.47 9.94 -5.49
CA ALA A 513 -8.13 11.30 -5.06
C ALA A 513 -7.21 11.28 -3.84
N TRP A 514 -5.90 11.46 -4.06
CA TRP A 514 -4.89 11.24 -3.05
C TRP A 514 -4.23 12.50 -2.51
N GLN A 515 -4.19 13.58 -3.29
CA GLN A 515 -3.43 14.76 -2.90
C GLN A 515 -4.07 15.49 -1.72
N THR A 516 -5.37 15.83 -1.80
CA THR A 516 -6.10 16.51 -0.72
C THR A 516 -7.61 16.23 -0.79
N GLN A 517 -8.33 16.53 0.28
CA GLN A 517 -9.81 16.48 0.26
C GLN A 517 -10.42 17.50 -0.72
N GLN A 518 -9.74 18.60 -1.04
CA GLN A 518 -10.22 19.55 -2.05
C GLN A 518 -10.24 18.89 -3.44
N VAL A 519 -9.20 18.14 -3.78
CA VAL A 519 -9.12 17.42 -5.07
C VAL A 519 -10.28 16.43 -5.22
N THR A 520 -10.68 15.74 -4.15
CA THR A 520 -11.89 14.90 -4.17
C THR A 520 -13.12 15.67 -4.63
N ARG A 521 -13.32 16.90 -4.14
CA ARG A 521 -14.46 17.75 -4.53
C ARG A 521 -14.34 18.20 -5.99
N ASP A 522 -13.14 18.58 -6.40
CA ASP A 522 -12.89 19.09 -7.75
C ASP A 522 -13.10 18.01 -8.82
N LEU A 523 -12.69 16.77 -8.55
CA LEU A 523 -12.91 15.64 -9.46
C LEU A 523 -14.39 15.24 -9.56
N ILE A 524 -15.11 15.25 -8.44
CA ILE A 524 -16.56 15.04 -8.41
C ILE A 524 -17.26 16.10 -9.28
N ALA A 525 -16.88 17.38 -9.12
CA ALA A 525 -17.43 18.48 -9.90
C ALA A 525 -17.12 18.38 -11.40
N GLN A 526 -16.02 17.71 -11.76
CA GLN A 526 -15.65 17.41 -13.15
C GLN A 526 -16.40 16.19 -13.73
N GLY A 527 -17.16 15.45 -12.92
CA GLY A 527 -18.01 14.35 -13.35
C GLY A 527 -17.39 12.95 -13.25
N TYR A 528 -16.18 12.83 -12.67
CA TYR A 528 -15.55 11.52 -12.47
C TYR A 528 -16.21 10.73 -11.34
N ASP A 529 -16.16 9.40 -11.42
CA ASP A 529 -16.35 8.56 -10.24
C ASP A 529 -15.09 8.67 -9.37
N VAL A 530 -15.25 8.84 -8.05
CA VAL A 530 -14.11 9.14 -7.16
C VAL A 530 -14.07 8.23 -5.94
N VAL A 531 -12.86 7.77 -5.59
CA VAL A 531 -12.53 7.18 -4.28
C VAL A 531 -11.61 8.14 -3.53
N CYS A 532 -11.91 8.39 -2.26
CA CYS A 532 -11.14 9.31 -1.42
C CYS A 532 -9.99 8.55 -0.73
N THR A 533 -8.74 8.94 -1.02
CA THR A 533 -7.51 8.29 -0.53
C THR A 533 -6.45 9.29 -0.05
N PRO A 534 -6.77 10.30 0.78
CA PRO A 534 -5.87 11.42 1.04
C PRO A 534 -4.59 11.00 1.76
N GLY A 535 -3.43 11.41 1.23
CA GLY A 535 -2.11 11.13 1.80
C GLY A 535 -1.96 11.54 3.26
N GLN A 536 -2.63 12.62 3.67
CA GLN A 536 -2.53 13.15 5.04
C GLN A 536 -3.20 12.25 6.08
N LYS A 537 -4.04 11.29 5.68
CA LYS A 537 -4.86 10.49 6.60
C LYS A 537 -4.83 8.99 6.28
N TYR A 538 -4.90 8.61 5.01
CA TYR A 538 -5.09 7.22 4.58
C TYR A 538 -3.87 6.58 3.90
N TYR A 539 -2.71 7.24 3.92
CA TYR A 539 -1.45 6.62 3.52
C TYR A 539 -0.80 5.97 4.74
N MET A 540 -0.69 4.64 4.68
CA MET A 540 -0.20 3.81 5.77
C MET A 540 1.33 3.82 5.85
N ASP A 541 2.01 4.39 4.85
CA ASP A 541 3.44 4.63 4.82
C ASP A 541 3.87 5.88 5.63
N MET A 542 2.92 6.78 5.95
CA MET A 542 3.20 7.97 6.76
C MET A 542 3.56 7.62 8.19
N ALA A 543 4.49 8.37 8.78
CA ALA A 543 4.83 8.30 10.19
C ALA A 543 3.60 8.57 11.06
N GLN A 544 3.55 7.90 12.22
CA GLN A 544 2.41 7.95 13.15
C GLN A 544 2.60 8.91 14.31
N ALA A 545 3.77 9.54 14.41
CA ALA A 545 4.03 10.69 15.27
C ALA A 545 5.24 11.48 14.72
N SER A 546 5.55 12.63 15.33
CA SER A 546 6.57 13.57 14.84
C SER A 546 8.01 13.23 15.27
N GLY A 547 8.20 12.27 16.18
CA GLY A 547 9.50 11.91 16.73
C GLY A 547 10.45 11.30 15.71
N TRP A 548 11.74 11.59 15.86
CA TRP A 548 12.80 11.10 14.97
C TRP A 548 12.83 9.57 14.86
N TYR A 549 12.53 8.86 15.95
CA TYR A 549 12.53 7.40 15.97
C TYR A 549 11.30 6.74 15.32
N GLU A 550 10.26 7.51 14.97
CA GLU A 550 9.10 6.96 14.27
C GLU A 550 9.49 6.52 12.85
N PRO A 551 9.07 5.32 12.41
CA PRO A 551 9.27 4.89 11.04
C PRO A 551 8.21 5.49 10.11
N GLY A 552 8.58 5.70 8.84
CA GLY A 552 7.66 6.06 7.78
C GLY A 552 8.05 7.33 7.05
N ALA A 553 7.27 7.65 6.00
CA ALA A 553 7.36 8.90 5.27
C ALA A 553 6.73 10.06 6.06
N SER A 554 6.96 11.29 5.63
CA SER A 554 6.33 12.48 6.24
C SER A 554 6.05 13.58 5.23
N TRP A 555 6.03 13.26 3.93
CA TRP A 555 5.77 14.23 2.88
C TRP A 555 4.33 14.77 2.96
N ALA A 556 3.35 13.97 3.41
CA ALA A 556 1.98 14.41 3.66
C ALA A 556 1.73 14.90 5.10
N GLY A 557 2.77 14.90 5.94
CA GLY A 557 2.66 15.10 7.39
C GLY A 557 2.51 13.77 8.16
N VAL A 558 2.12 13.89 9.43
CA VAL A 558 1.90 12.75 10.33
C VAL A 558 0.45 12.28 10.20
N SER A 559 0.26 10.96 10.09
CA SER A 559 -1.07 10.33 10.15
C SER A 559 -1.14 9.40 11.36
N THR A 560 -1.61 9.92 12.49
CA THR A 560 -1.78 9.09 13.70
C THR A 560 -2.94 8.09 13.52
N PRO A 561 -3.02 7.01 14.32
CA PRO A 561 -4.19 6.16 14.40
C PRO A 561 -5.51 6.92 14.61
N ARG A 562 -5.47 8.00 15.41
CA ARG A 562 -6.63 8.84 15.68
C ARG A 562 -7.00 9.73 14.50
N ASP A 563 -6.01 10.28 13.79
CA ASP A 563 -6.23 11.07 12.58
C ASP A 563 -6.93 10.27 11.49
N ALA A 564 -6.43 9.06 11.22
CA ALA A 564 -7.07 8.14 10.27
C ALA A 564 -8.49 7.78 10.74
N TYR A 565 -8.69 7.58 12.04
CA TYR A 565 -10.00 7.28 12.60
C TYR A 565 -10.98 8.43 12.51
N GLU A 566 -10.59 9.67 12.80
CA GLU A 566 -11.50 10.82 12.88
C GLU A 566 -11.76 11.46 11.52
N PHE A 567 -10.98 11.14 10.48
CA PHE A 567 -11.19 11.68 9.14
C PHE A 567 -12.59 11.37 8.59
N GLU A 568 -13.16 12.38 7.93
CA GLU A 568 -14.49 12.33 7.32
C GLU A 568 -14.42 12.73 5.84
N ALA A 569 -14.54 11.73 4.96
CA ALA A 569 -14.38 11.88 3.51
C ALA A 569 -15.42 12.81 2.87
N THR A 570 -16.62 12.95 3.45
CA THR A 570 -17.70 13.77 2.90
C THR A 570 -17.70 15.22 3.36
N THR A 571 -16.70 15.65 4.14
CA THR A 571 -16.64 17.05 4.59
C THR A 571 -16.56 18.01 3.42
N GLY A 572 -17.54 18.92 3.35
CA GLY A 572 -17.64 19.94 2.30
C GLY A 572 -18.23 19.45 0.97
N LEU A 573 -18.73 18.22 0.89
CA LEU A 573 -19.56 17.77 -0.23
C LEU A 573 -21.03 18.13 0.01
N ASP A 574 -21.75 18.47 -1.06
CA ASP A 574 -23.21 18.56 -1.04
C ASP A 574 -23.84 17.16 -1.19
N GLU A 575 -25.17 17.06 -1.12
CA GLU A 575 -25.86 15.77 -1.24
C GLU A 575 -25.57 15.04 -2.56
N GLY A 576 -25.33 15.80 -3.65
CA GLY A 576 -24.98 15.24 -4.94
C GLY A 576 -23.60 14.59 -4.91
N GLY A 577 -22.59 15.32 -4.42
CA GLY A 577 -21.22 14.84 -4.29
C GLY A 577 -21.10 13.66 -3.32
N VAL A 578 -21.88 13.64 -2.24
CA VAL A 578 -21.94 12.48 -1.33
C VAL A 578 -22.39 11.21 -2.06
N ARG A 579 -23.36 11.32 -2.99
CA ARG A 579 -23.83 10.17 -3.78
C ARG A 579 -22.83 9.74 -4.85
N GLN A 580 -22.01 10.65 -5.37
CA GLN A 580 -21.03 10.38 -6.41
C GLN A 580 -19.72 9.78 -5.85
N LEU A 581 -19.38 10.11 -4.60
CA LEU A 581 -18.24 9.50 -3.90
C LEU A 581 -18.48 8.00 -3.69
N LYS A 582 -17.68 7.14 -4.34
CA LYS A 582 -17.83 5.68 -4.23
C LYS A 582 -17.47 5.15 -2.86
N GLY A 583 -16.48 5.78 -2.21
CA GLY A 583 -16.03 5.44 -0.87
C GLY A 583 -14.59 5.85 -0.57
N VAL A 584 -13.92 5.04 0.24
CA VAL A 584 -12.60 5.35 0.80
C VAL A 584 -11.63 4.19 0.64
N GLN A 585 -10.33 4.49 0.63
CA GLN A 585 -9.30 3.46 0.58
C GLN A 585 -8.02 3.87 1.30
N ALA A 586 -7.41 2.87 1.96
CA ALA A 586 -6.08 2.97 2.56
C ALA A 586 -5.02 2.65 1.50
N CYS A 587 -3.96 3.45 1.40
CA CYS A 587 -2.83 3.18 0.49
C CYS A 587 -1.60 2.75 1.28
N ILE A 588 -1.04 1.59 0.93
CA ILE A 588 0.15 1.01 1.58
C ILE A 588 1.31 1.03 0.58
N TRP A 589 2.04 2.15 0.52
CA TRP A 589 3.31 2.25 -0.20
C TRP A 589 4.44 1.63 0.62
N CYS A 590 5.40 0.97 -0.03
CA CYS A 590 6.31 0.04 0.66
C CYS A 590 7.77 0.49 0.73
N GLU A 591 8.12 1.74 0.47
CA GLU A 591 9.51 2.23 0.50
C GLU A 591 10.18 2.09 1.87
N HIS A 592 9.42 2.30 2.95
CA HIS A 592 9.91 2.14 4.33
C HIS A 592 9.71 0.75 4.91
N MET A 593 8.84 -0.09 4.31
CA MET A 593 8.36 -1.35 4.89
C MET A 593 9.17 -2.56 4.42
N THR A 594 10.44 -2.66 4.83
CA THR A 594 11.36 -3.74 4.40
C THR A 594 11.08 -5.11 5.04
N HIS A 595 10.30 -5.16 6.13
CA HIS A 595 9.94 -6.38 6.85
C HIS A 595 8.60 -6.24 7.59
N ASN A 596 8.03 -7.38 8.01
CA ASN A 596 6.69 -7.43 8.58
C ASN A 596 6.52 -6.65 9.88
N ASP A 597 7.56 -6.53 10.73
CA ASP A 597 7.42 -5.77 11.98
C ASP A 597 7.19 -4.27 11.71
N ILE A 598 7.95 -3.67 10.78
CA ILE A 598 7.71 -2.28 10.35
C ILE A 598 6.37 -2.17 9.64
N PHE A 599 6.02 -3.13 8.76
CA PHE A 599 4.74 -3.13 8.08
C PHE A 599 3.58 -3.15 9.08
N ASN A 600 3.59 -4.06 10.05
CA ASN A 600 2.53 -4.18 11.04
C ASN A 600 2.46 -2.94 11.92
N TYR A 601 3.62 -2.41 12.33
CA TYR A 601 3.67 -1.15 13.05
C TYR A 601 3.06 0.00 12.26
N MET A 602 3.34 0.10 10.96
CA MET A 602 2.87 1.20 10.11
C MET A 602 1.41 1.04 9.67
N VAL A 603 0.95 -0.17 9.36
CA VAL A 603 -0.39 -0.41 8.82
C VAL A 603 -1.45 -0.54 9.91
N PHE A 604 -1.11 -1.15 11.06
CA PHE A 604 -2.08 -1.43 12.12
C PHE A 604 -1.93 -0.48 13.32
N PRO A 605 -3.05 0.03 13.87
CA PRO A 605 -4.45 -0.32 13.58
C PRO A 605 -5.09 0.57 12.48
N ARG A 606 -4.33 1.45 11.80
CA ARG A 606 -4.87 2.44 10.87
C ARG A 606 -5.71 1.85 9.75
N LEU A 607 -5.36 0.66 9.24
CA LEU A 607 -6.18 -0.05 8.25
C LEU A 607 -7.63 -0.28 8.72
N TYR A 608 -7.81 -0.70 9.97
CA TYR A 608 -9.13 -0.90 10.56
C TYR A 608 -9.87 0.42 10.81
N ALA A 609 -9.15 1.52 10.99
CA ALA A 609 -9.74 2.85 11.08
C ALA A 609 -10.34 3.28 9.73
N VAL A 610 -9.66 2.98 8.61
CA VAL A 610 -10.20 3.20 7.26
C VAL A 610 -11.38 2.27 6.97
N ALA A 611 -11.29 0.99 7.37
CA ALA A 611 -12.42 0.07 7.29
C ALA A 611 -13.65 0.63 8.03
N GLU A 612 -13.43 1.20 9.22
CA GLU A 612 -14.51 1.80 10.00
C GLU A 612 -15.08 3.06 9.35
N ALA A 613 -14.24 3.93 8.77
CA ALA A 613 -14.72 5.08 8.00
C ALA A 613 -15.51 4.68 6.74
N GLY A 614 -15.14 3.57 6.11
CA GLY A 614 -15.81 2.99 4.94
C GLY A 614 -17.18 2.38 5.23
N TRP A 615 -17.41 1.99 6.49
CA TRP A 615 -18.59 1.26 6.92
C TRP A 615 -19.50 2.07 7.83
N THR A 616 -18.98 2.60 8.93
CA THR A 616 -19.75 3.20 10.04
C THR A 616 -20.08 4.66 9.76
N ASN A 617 -21.34 5.06 9.99
CA ASN A 617 -21.73 6.47 9.91
C ASN A 617 -21.02 7.33 10.98
N PRO A 618 -20.71 8.60 10.69
CA PRO A 618 -19.88 9.44 11.57
C PRO A 618 -20.41 9.55 13.00
N ASP A 619 -21.72 9.67 13.16
CA ASP A 619 -22.38 9.80 14.47
C ASP A 619 -22.30 8.52 15.33
N GLN A 620 -21.94 7.39 14.72
CA GLN A 620 -21.75 6.10 15.40
C GLN A 620 -20.28 5.81 15.73
N LYS A 621 -19.33 6.65 15.28
CA LYS A 621 -17.90 6.49 15.56
C LYS A 621 -17.59 6.87 17.01
N ASN A 622 -16.72 6.09 17.64
CA ASN A 622 -16.22 6.30 18.98
C ASN A 622 -14.75 5.86 19.09
N TRP A 623 -13.85 6.84 19.17
CA TRP A 623 -12.39 6.60 19.25
C TRP A 623 -12.00 5.74 20.46
N GLN A 624 -12.61 5.94 21.63
CA GLN A 624 -12.28 5.17 22.83
C GLN A 624 -12.67 3.69 22.68
N ARG A 625 -13.80 3.41 22.03
CA ARG A 625 -14.22 2.04 21.71
C ARG A 625 -13.26 1.40 20.71
N PHE A 626 -12.94 2.12 19.62
CA PHE A 626 -12.00 1.63 18.62
C PHE A 626 -10.63 1.31 19.23
N ALA A 627 -10.08 2.22 20.05
CA ALA A 627 -8.81 2.04 20.72
C ALA A 627 -8.79 0.77 21.62
N ALA A 628 -9.87 0.50 22.35
CA ALA A 628 -10.00 -0.71 23.18
C ALA A 628 -10.01 -2.03 22.39
N LEU A 629 -10.34 -1.97 21.09
CA LEU A 629 -10.37 -3.14 20.21
C LEU A 629 -9.02 -3.41 19.53
N THR A 630 -8.08 -2.46 19.56
CA THR A 630 -6.85 -2.55 18.76
C THR A 630 -6.01 -3.80 19.04
N ASN A 631 -6.01 -4.29 20.29
CA ASN A 631 -5.32 -5.53 20.67
C ASN A 631 -6.00 -6.82 20.16
N LEU A 632 -7.23 -6.73 19.65
CA LEU A 632 -7.97 -7.85 19.05
C LEU A 632 -7.82 -7.89 17.53
N PHE A 633 -7.21 -6.88 16.93
CA PHE A 633 -7.07 -6.81 15.48
C PHE A 633 -5.97 -7.76 15.02
N PRO A 634 -6.25 -8.65 14.05
CA PRO A 634 -5.19 -9.46 13.47
C PRO A 634 -4.31 -8.57 12.58
N GLU A 635 -3.04 -8.92 12.52
CA GLU A 635 -2.01 -8.26 11.71
C GLU A 635 -1.45 -9.24 10.66
N LEU A 636 -0.57 -8.74 9.78
CA LEU A 636 0.01 -9.54 8.69
C LEU A 636 0.95 -10.63 9.21
#